data_AF-A0A667HMS3-F1
#
_entry.id   AF-A0A667HMS3-F1
#
_cell.length_a   1.000
_cell.length_b   1.000
_cell.length_c   1.000
_cell.angle_alpha   90.00
_cell.angle_beta   90.00
_cell.angle_gamma   90.00
#
_symmetry.space_group_name_H-M   'P 1'
#
loop_
_entity.id
_entity.type
_entity.pdbx_description
1 polymer ?
#
loop_
_entity_poly.entity_id
_entity_poly.type
_entity_poly.pdbx_seq_one_letter_code
_entity_poly.pdbx_strand_id
1 'polypeptide(L)'
;MASPSSSPTFRLQTSDGGQEDGTEADKGKLGLGDGPPPMESPFQSEDRNCPPQIKVNLNYRKGTGVSQPDPNRFDRDRLFSVVARGVPEDLAGLAEYLSRTSKYLTDSEYTEGSTGKTCLMKAVLNLRDGANACILPLLQIDRDSGNPQPLVNAQCTDEYYRGHSALHIAIEKRSLQCVKLLVENGANVHARACGHFFQKKSQGTCFYFGELPLSLAACTKQWDVVTYLLENRHQPASLQAADSLGNTALHALVMIADNSAENSALVIRMYDGLLRAGARLCPTVQLEDIPNLQGLTPLKLAAKEGKIEIFRHILQREFSGPCQPLSRKFTEWCYGPVRVSLYDLASVDSWEENSVLEIIAFHCRSPHRHRMVVLEPLNKLLQAKWDLLIPRFFFNFLCYLMYMFLFTAVAYHQPALEKQAFLSLKVTTGGSMLLLGHILILLGGVYLLVGQLWYFWRRRLFIWISFLDSYFEILFLIQALLTVVSQVLRFLAVEWYLPLLVSSLVLGWLNLLYYTRGLQHTGIYSVMIQKVILRDLLRFLLVYLVFLFGFAVALVSLSREALDSGVPTGPNVTEAAQPGVGREDEGGSSSPYGGILDASLELFKFTIGMGELAFQDQLRFRGVVLLLLLAYVLLTYILLLNMLIALMSETVNSVATDSWSIWKLQKAISVLEMENGYWWCRRKKRRAGVKLAVGTRPDGSPDERWCFRVEEVNWAAWEQTLPTVCEEPAGPGVPGTVKKPVLAVQLEEDTASEDDHLPLQLLESC
;
A
#
# COMPACT_ATOMS: atom_id res chain seq x y z
N MET A 1 26.47 -12.49 -14.30
CA MET A 1 27.63 -12.71 -13.40
C MET A 1 28.52 -11.49 -13.51
N ALA A 2 28.49 -10.62 -12.50
CA ALA A 2 29.35 -9.44 -12.46
C ALA A 2 30.73 -9.86 -11.93
N SER A 3 31.78 -9.58 -12.69
CA SER A 3 33.15 -9.59 -12.19
C SER A 3 33.22 -8.69 -10.93
N PRO A 4 33.84 -9.15 -9.84
CA PRO A 4 33.95 -8.35 -8.63
C PRO A 4 34.71 -7.06 -8.98
N SER A 5 34.17 -5.92 -8.56
CA SER A 5 34.91 -4.66 -8.56
C SER A 5 36.26 -4.93 -7.90
N SER A 6 37.36 -4.74 -8.65
CA SER A 6 38.71 -4.82 -8.09
C SER A 6 38.74 -4.01 -6.79
N SER A 7 39.16 -4.65 -5.70
CA SER A 7 39.43 -3.96 -4.43
C SER A 7 40.23 -2.69 -4.72
N PRO A 8 39.86 -1.52 -4.14
CA PRO A 8 40.63 -0.30 -4.37
C PRO A 8 42.08 -0.60 -4.00
N THR A 9 42.97 -0.45 -4.98
CA THR A 9 44.40 -0.69 -4.80
C THR A 9 44.86 0.17 -3.63
N PHE A 10 45.26 -0.46 -2.52
CA PHE A 10 45.68 0.26 -1.33
C PHE A 10 46.86 1.16 -1.69
N ARG A 11 46.64 2.48 -1.66
CA ARG A 11 47.61 3.50 -2.05
C ARG A 11 47.86 4.44 -0.87
N LEU A 12 49.13 4.66 -0.57
CA LEU A 12 49.57 5.65 0.40
C LEU A 12 49.53 7.04 -0.24
N GLN A 13 48.80 7.97 0.38
CA GLN A 13 48.75 9.38 -0.05
C GLN A 13 50.02 10.12 0.37
N THR A 14 50.35 11.22 -0.30
CA THR A 14 51.53 12.05 0.03
C THR A 14 51.12 13.27 0.85
N SER A 15 51.95 13.65 1.83
CA SER A 15 51.81 14.90 2.58
C SER A 15 52.91 15.88 2.18
N ASP A 16 52.56 17.15 2.02
CA ASP A 16 53.47 18.25 1.71
C ASP A 16 54.08 18.92 2.94
N GLY A 17 53.72 18.48 4.17
CA GLY A 17 54.29 18.99 5.42
C GLY A 17 53.79 20.37 5.84
N GLY A 18 52.68 20.86 5.26
CA GLY A 18 51.97 22.02 5.76
C GLY A 18 51.45 21.78 7.19
N GLN A 19 51.41 22.84 8.00
CA GLN A 19 50.97 22.82 9.40
C GLN A 19 49.47 22.50 9.48
N GLU A 20 49.13 21.23 9.27
CA GLU A 20 47.78 20.68 9.32
C GLU A 20 47.61 19.70 10.49
N ASP A 21 48.54 19.72 11.47
CA ASP A 21 48.44 19.03 12.77
C ASP A 21 47.44 19.71 13.73
N GLY A 22 46.39 20.33 13.17
CA GLY A 22 45.32 21.00 13.90
C GLY A 22 44.08 20.13 14.04
N THR A 23 44.19 18.81 14.21
CA THR A 23 43.03 17.94 14.45
C THR A 23 42.30 18.24 15.78
N GLU A 24 42.80 19.18 16.59
CA GLU A 24 42.16 19.60 17.85
C GLU A 24 41.30 20.87 17.76
N ALA A 25 41.38 21.68 16.69
CA ALA A 25 40.82 23.04 16.73
C ALA A 25 39.34 23.18 16.33
N ASP A 26 38.74 22.22 15.61
CA ASP A 26 37.37 22.39 15.06
C ASP A 26 36.29 21.50 15.69
N LYS A 27 36.57 20.90 16.86
CA LYS A 27 35.50 20.35 17.71
C LYS A 27 34.65 21.45 18.37
N GLY A 28 35.03 22.73 18.24
CA GLY A 28 34.45 23.88 18.95
C GLY A 28 33.22 24.53 18.30
N LYS A 29 32.78 24.10 17.11
CA LYS A 29 31.56 24.61 16.45
C LYS A 29 30.49 23.52 16.26
N LEU A 30 30.28 22.66 17.25
CA LEU A 30 29.01 21.92 17.38
C LEU A 30 27.91 22.87 17.88
N GLY A 31 27.58 23.85 17.05
CA GLY A 31 26.42 24.72 17.22
C GLY A 31 25.19 24.06 16.61
N LEU A 32 24.43 23.37 17.46
CA LEU A 32 22.99 23.15 17.32
C LEU A 32 22.51 22.48 16.00
N GLY A 33 22.67 21.15 15.92
CA GLY A 33 21.89 20.29 15.04
C GLY A 33 22.65 19.04 14.60
N ASP A 34 22.33 17.87 15.17
CA ASP A 34 22.75 16.53 14.69
C ASP A 34 22.09 16.20 13.32
N GLY A 35 22.23 17.10 12.35
CA GLY A 35 21.72 16.94 10.99
C GLY A 35 22.82 16.45 10.04
N PRO A 36 22.47 15.69 8.99
CA PRO A 36 23.43 15.35 7.94
C PRO A 36 23.96 16.63 7.27
N PRO A 37 25.23 16.65 6.81
CA PRO A 37 25.81 17.83 6.17
C PRO A 37 25.01 18.22 4.91
N PRO A 38 24.79 19.51 4.64
CA PRO A 38 24.14 19.94 3.41
C PRO A 38 25.06 19.68 2.20
N MET A 39 24.49 19.23 1.07
CA MET A 39 25.27 18.99 -0.16
C MET A 39 25.94 20.26 -0.71
N GLU A 40 25.28 21.41 -0.56
CA GLU A 40 25.83 22.72 -0.89
C GLU A 40 25.29 23.73 0.11
N SER A 41 26.19 24.55 0.65
CA SER A 41 25.80 25.73 1.41
C SER A 41 26.74 26.89 1.06
N PRO A 42 26.22 28.09 0.78
CA PRO A 42 27.06 29.28 0.59
C PRO A 42 27.50 29.90 1.92
N PHE A 43 26.96 29.44 3.05
CA PHE A 43 27.16 30.04 4.38
C PHE A 43 28.06 29.21 5.30
N GLN A 44 28.09 27.89 5.14
CA GLN A 44 28.95 26.99 5.90
C GLN A 44 30.09 26.52 4.99
N SER A 45 31.32 26.62 5.49
CA SER A 45 32.50 26.05 4.84
C SER A 45 32.47 24.51 4.94
N GLU A 46 33.02 23.84 3.94
CA GLU A 46 33.04 22.37 3.85
C GLU A 46 33.87 21.74 4.99
N ASP A 47 33.41 20.62 5.53
CA ASP A 47 34.01 19.98 6.71
C ASP A 47 35.40 19.37 6.42
N ARG A 48 36.31 19.44 7.39
CA ARG A 48 37.68 18.85 7.31
C ARG A 48 37.81 17.49 8.02
N ASN A 49 36.72 16.94 8.53
CA ASN A 49 36.73 15.67 9.27
C ASN A 49 37.04 14.48 8.35
N CYS A 50 38.30 14.06 8.31
CA CYS A 50 38.71 12.84 7.62
C CYS A 50 39.09 11.75 8.63
N PRO A 51 38.80 10.46 8.36
CA PRO A 51 39.34 9.37 9.18
C PRO A 51 40.87 9.39 9.11
N PRO A 52 41.56 8.97 10.20
CA PRO A 52 43.02 8.98 10.22
C PRO A 52 43.59 8.09 9.11
N GLN A 53 44.46 8.66 8.26
CA GLN A 53 45.11 7.96 7.15
C GLN A 53 46.63 8.06 7.28
N ILE A 54 47.33 6.97 6.90
CA ILE A 54 48.79 6.95 6.83
C ILE A 54 49.23 7.67 5.55
N LYS A 55 49.98 8.76 5.69
CA LYS A 55 50.51 9.55 4.57
C LYS A 55 52.05 9.49 4.53
N VAL A 56 52.61 9.57 3.32
CA VAL A 56 54.05 9.62 3.08
C VAL A 56 54.47 11.08 2.90
N ASN A 57 55.27 11.60 3.83
CA ASN A 57 55.82 12.94 3.71
C ASN A 57 57.03 12.93 2.76
N LEU A 58 56.86 13.48 1.55
CA LEU A 58 57.94 13.55 0.54
C LEU A 58 59.03 14.57 0.93
N ASN A 59 58.74 15.50 1.83
CA ASN A 59 59.64 16.56 2.26
C ASN A 59 60.45 16.21 3.52
N TYR A 60 60.33 15.00 4.07
CA TYR A 60 60.98 14.60 5.34
C TYR A 60 62.50 14.82 5.38
N ARG A 61 63.19 14.86 4.22
CA ARG A 61 64.64 15.06 4.13
C ARG A 61 65.08 16.52 3.92
N LYS A 62 64.17 17.45 3.62
CA LYS A 62 64.48 18.88 3.53
C LYS A 62 64.40 19.46 4.93
N GLY A 63 65.55 19.88 5.46
CA GLY A 63 65.71 20.32 6.85
C GLY A 63 64.68 21.36 7.29
N THR A 64 64.34 21.31 8.58
CA THR A 64 63.49 22.22 9.36
C THR A 64 63.83 23.69 9.11
N GLY A 65 63.25 24.28 8.08
CA GLY A 65 63.14 25.72 7.87
C GLY A 65 61.66 26.08 7.89
N VAL A 66 61.29 27.08 8.68
CA VAL A 66 59.92 27.60 8.82
C VAL A 66 59.30 27.78 7.43
N SER A 67 58.33 26.93 7.07
CA SER A 67 57.70 26.93 5.76
C SER A 67 56.90 28.23 5.61
N GLN A 68 57.43 29.22 4.89
CA GLN A 68 56.60 30.31 4.41
C GLN A 68 55.47 29.72 3.55
N PRO A 69 54.23 30.21 3.66
CA PRO A 69 53.13 29.72 2.83
C PRO A 69 53.46 30.00 1.36
N ASP A 70 53.69 28.94 0.58
CA ASP A 70 53.94 29.02 -0.86
C ASP A 70 52.68 29.67 -1.49
N PRO A 71 52.74 30.88 -2.06
CA PRO A 71 51.57 31.55 -2.65
C PRO A 71 50.99 30.78 -3.84
N ASN A 72 51.75 29.82 -4.38
CA ASN A 72 51.31 28.91 -5.44
C ASN A 72 50.77 27.57 -4.89
N ARG A 73 50.58 27.43 -3.57
CA ARG A 73 49.91 26.26 -2.98
C ARG A 73 48.42 26.28 -3.33
N PHE A 74 47.93 25.14 -3.80
CA PHE A 74 46.50 24.90 -3.98
C PHE A 74 45.97 24.14 -2.76
N ASP A 75 45.42 24.89 -1.82
CA ASP A 75 44.62 24.35 -0.73
C ASP A 75 43.20 24.02 -1.23
N ARG A 76 42.52 23.11 -0.52
CA ARG A 76 41.13 22.74 -0.84
C ARG A 76 40.19 23.94 -0.92
N ASP A 77 40.27 24.86 0.04
CA ASP A 77 39.37 26.02 0.10
C ASP A 77 39.63 27.01 -1.06
N ARG A 78 40.91 27.13 -1.49
CA ARG A 78 41.27 27.86 -2.72
C ARG A 78 40.71 27.15 -3.95
N LEU A 79 40.86 25.83 -4.05
CA LEU A 79 40.33 25.06 -5.18
C LEU A 79 38.80 25.18 -5.26
N PHE A 80 38.09 25.03 -4.14
CA PHE A 80 36.63 25.07 -4.08
C PHE A 80 36.08 26.47 -4.38
N SER A 81 36.76 27.53 -3.93
CA SER A 81 36.37 28.92 -4.25
C SER A 81 36.61 29.25 -5.73
N VAL A 82 37.71 28.80 -6.33
CA VAL A 82 37.99 28.98 -7.76
C VAL A 82 36.93 28.29 -8.62
N VAL A 83 36.63 27.02 -8.35
CA VAL A 83 35.65 26.28 -9.15
C VAL A 83 34.22 26.77 -8.96
N ALA A 84 33.88 27.31 -7.78
CA ALA A 84 32.60 27.96 -7.53
C ALA A 84 32.45 29.31 -8.26
N ARG A 85 33.55 30.05 -8.44
CA ARG A 85 33.56 31.27 -9.27
C ARG A 85 33.46 30.98 -10.77
N GLY A 86 33.92 29.80 -11.21
CA GLY A 86 33.86 29.39 -12.61
C GLY A 86 34.83 30.13 -13.52
N VAL A 87 35.96 30.61 -12.99
CA VAL A 87 37.02 31.30 -13.74
C VAL A 87 38.16 30.32 -14.04
N PRO A 88 38.37 29.91 -15.31
CA PRO A 88 39.36 28.88 -15.66
C PRO A 88 40.81 29.36 -15.51
N GLU A 89 41.07 30.66 -15.68
CA GLU A 89 42.43 31.24 -15.57
C GLU A 89 43.03 31.04 -14.17
N ASP A 90 42.19 31.03 -13.13
CA ASP A 90 42.61 30.83 -11.75
C ASP A 90 43.07 29.37 -11.45
N LEU A 91 42.85 28.44 -12.39
CA LEU A 91 43.36 27.05 -12.32
C LEU A 91 44.75 26.90 -12.94
N ALA A 92 45.32 27.96 -13.53
CA ALA A 92 46.67 27.93 -14.07
C ALA A 92 47.71 27.55 -12.98
N GLY A 93 48.60 26.62 -13.31
CA GLY A 93 49.61 26.09 -12.38
C GLY A 93 49.15 24.91 -11.50
N LEU A 94 47.86 24.53 -11.51
CA LEU A 94 47.37 23.40 -10.73
C LEU A 94 47.96 22.05 -11.19
N ALA A 95 48.08 21.81 -12.49
CA ALA A 95 48.67 20.57 -13.03
C ALA A 95 50.15 20.40 -12.65
N GLU A 96 50.93 21.49 -12.73
CA GLU A 96 52.33 21.52 -12.30
C GLU A 96 52.47 21.27 -10.79
N TYR A 97 51.55 21.84 -10.00
CA TYR A 97 51.51 21.62 -8.57
C TYR A 97 51.21 20.15 -8.20
N LEU A 98 50.21 19.53 -8.84
CA LEU A 98 49.83 18.14 -8.60
C LEU A 98 50.96 17.17 -9.01
N SER A 99 51.60 17.40 -10.15
CA SER A 99 52.75 16.60 -10.59
C SER A 99 53.96 16.75 -9.66
N ARG A 100 54.27 17.98 -9.21
CA ARG A 100 55.34 18.26 -8.23
C ARG A 100 55.12 17.54 -6.90
N THR A 101 53.88 17.49 -6.42
CA THR A 101 53.53 16.93 -5.10
C THR A 101 53.09 15.45 -5.16
N SER A 102 52.93 14.91 -6.38
CA SER A 102 52.39 13.56 -6.62
C SER A 102 51.01 13.33 -5.98
N LYS A 103 50.19 14.39 -5.90
CA LYS A 103 48.82 14.38 -5.36
C LYS A 103 47.78 14.28 -6.50
N TYR A 104 46.58 13.81 -6.16
CA TYR A 104 45.44 13.72 -7.08
C TYR A 104 44.25 14.50 -6.55
N LEU A 105 43.38 14.93 -7.46
CA LEU A 105 42.15 15.65 -7.12
C LEU A 105 41.12 14.81 -6.35
N THR A 106 41.31 13.49 -6.30
CA THR A 106 40.49 12.53 -5.54
C THR A 106 41.07 12.18 -4.17
N ASP A 107 42.23 12.74 -3.81
CA ASP A 107 42.84 12.48 -2.49
C ASP A 107 42.05 13.16 -1.37
N SER A 108 42.16 12.63 -0.14
CA SER A 108 41.39 13.09 1.02
C SER A 108 41.57 14.58 1.35
N GLU A 109 42.68 15.18 0.92
CA GLU A 109 42.99 16.60 1.10
C GLU A 109 42.14 17.51 0.22
N TYR A 110 41.73 17.02 -0.95
CA TYR A 110 40.95 17.79 -1.94
C TYR A 110 39.46 17.45 -1.91
N THR A 111 39.05 16.51 -1.05
CA THR A 111 37.65 16.15 -0.85
C THR A 111 37.09 16.76 0.43
N GLU A 112 35.77 16.95 0.49
CA GLU A 112 35.10 17.21 1.76
C GLU A 112 35.21 15.99 2.67
N GLY A 113 35.56 16.20 3.95
CA GLY A 113 35.88 15.10 4.85
C GLY A 113 34.69 14.20 5.17
N SER A 114 33.53 14.81 5.43
CA SER A 114 32.30 14.08 5.78
C SER A 114 31.71 13.37 4.56
N THR A 115 31.36 14.12 3.50
CA THR A 115 30.62 13.58 2.34
C THR A 115 31.49 12.90 1.29
N GLY A 116 32.79 13.24 1.21
CA GLY A 116 33.67 12.85 0.10
C GLY A 116 33.45 13.66 -1.18
N LYS A 117 32.80 14.82 -1.10
CA LYS A 117 32.52 15.69 -2.25
C LYS A 117 33.81 16.21 -2.90
N THR A 118 33.89 16.15 -4.23
CA THR A 118 35.05 16.58 -5.00
C THR A 118 34.92 18.00 -5.56
N CYS A 119 36.02 18.57 -6.02
CA CYS A 119 36.03 19.87 -6.71
C CYS A 119 35.13 19.88 -7.96
N LEU A 120 35.00 18.74 -8.66
CA LEU A 120 34.10 18.59 -9.82
C LEU A 120 32.63 18.70 -9.39
N MET A 121 32.24 18.03 -8.29
CA MET A 121 30.88 18.14 -7.77
C MET A 121 30.56 19.59 -7.36
N LYS A 122 31.51 20.29 -6.72
CA LYS A 122 31.36 21.72 -6.38
C LYS A 122 31.21 22.61 -7.62
N ALA A 123 31.96 22.33 -8.69
CA ALA A 123 31.87 23.04 -9.96
C ALA A 123 30.49 22.85 -10.62
N VAL A 124 29.95 21.63 -10.60
CA VAL A 124 28.65 21.29 -11.19
C VAL A 124 27.47 21.78 -10.33
N LEU A 125 27.64 21.92 -9.02
CA LEU A 125 26.63 22.56 -8.16
C LEU A 125 26.48 24.06 -8.48
N ASN A 126 27.56 24.70 -8.91
CA ASN A 126 27.66 26.14 -9.18
C ASN A 126 27.78 26.44 -10.68
N LEU A 127 26.69 26.21 -11.42
CA LEU A 127 26.61 26.53 -12.86
C LEU A 127 26.13 27.97 -13.09
N ARG A 128 26.72 28.66 -14.08
CA ARG A 128 26.25 29.96 -14.60
C ARG A 128 25.69 29.72 -16.00
N ASP A 129 24.42 30.08 -16.21
CA ASP A 129 23.71 29.82 -17.48
C ASP A 129 23.76 28.36 -17.95
N GLY A 130 23.79 27.41 -16.99
CA GLY A 130 23.85 25.98 -17.27
C GLY A 130 25.25 25.43 -17.59
N ALA A 131 26.31 26.24 -17.62
CA ALA A 131 27.67 25.78 -17.85
C ALA A 131 28.63 26.29 -16.75
N ASN A 132 29.79 25.65 -16.64
CA ASN A 132 30.91 26.16 -15.85
C ASN A 132 32.20 25.90 -16.64
N ALA A 133 32.90 26.98 -16.98
CA ALA A 133 34.09 26.95 -17.82
C ALA A 133 35.25 26.18 -17.16
N CYS A 134 35.24 25.99 -15.83
CA CYS A 134 36.25 25.24 -15.11
C CYS A 134 36.13 23.72 -15.24
N ILE A 135 34.99 23.19 -15.69
CA ILE A 135 34.76 21.73 -15.72
C ILE A 135 35.71 21.04 -16.71
N LEU A 136 35.83 21.56 -17.94
CA LEU A 136 36.68 20.95 -18.96
C LEU A 136 38.18 21.01 -18.59
N PRO A 137 38.74 22.16 -18.13
CA PRO A 137 40.10 22.22 -17.62
C PRO A 137 40.35 21.26 -16.46
N LEU A 138 39.44 21.14 -15.48
CA LEU A 138 39.60 20.21 -14.35
C LEU A 138 39.72 18.75 -14.81
N LEU A 139 38.88 18.34 -15.75
CA LEU A 139 38.91 16.99 -16.30
C LEU A 139 40.19 16.73 -17.12
N GLN A 140 40.68 17.74 -17.84
CA GLN A 140 41.95 17.63 -18.57
C GLN A 140 43.13 17.51 -17.60
N ILE A 141 43.17 18.34 -16.54
CA ILE A 141 44.21 18.28 -15.50
C ILE A 141 44.23 16.90 -14.82
N ASP A 142 43.06 16.32 -14.51
CA ASP A 142 42.96 14.99 -13.92
C ASP A 142 43.52 13.90 -14.84
N ARG A 143 43.22 13.97 -16.14
CA ARG A 143 43.79 13.05 -17.14
C ARG A 143 45.30 13.20 -17.26
N ASP A 144 45.79 14.44 -17.33
CA ASP A 144 47.22 14.73 -17.47
C ASP A 144 48.00 14.28 -16.21
N SER A 145 47.35 14.31 -15.03
CA SER A 145 47.93 13.78 -13.78
C SER A 145 48.00 12.25 -13.74
N GLY A 146 47.32 11.55 -14.64
CA GLY A 146 47.28 10.09 -14.69
C GLY A 146 46.56 9.46 -13.50
N ASN A 147 45.44 10.05 -13.05
CA ASN A 147 44.70 9.57 -11.89
C ASN A 147 44.18 8.13 -12.10
N PRO A 148 44.50 7.16 -11.22
CA PRO A 148 43.99 5.80 -11.33
C PRO A 148 42.46 5.70 -11.17
N GLN A 149 41.85 6.63 -10.44
CA GLN A 149 40.39 6.75 -10.32
C GLN A 149 39.95 8.06 -10.98
N PRO A 150 39.37 8.02 -12.19
CA PRO A 150 38.98 9.22 -12.89
C PRO A 150 38.08 10.11 -12.04
N LEU A 151 38.40 11.40 -11.94
CA LEU A 151 37.67 12.39 -11.14
C LEU A 151 36.17 12.42 -11.48
N VAL A 152 35.84 12.18 -12.75
CA VAL A 152 34.45 12.14 -13.25
C VAL A 152 33.61 11.02 -12.61
N ASN A 153 34.25 9.92 -12.20
CA ASN A 153 33.61 8.74 -11.62
C ASN A 153 33.70 8.70 -10.09
N ALA A 154 34.28 9.73 -9.47
CA ALA A 154 34.29 9.88 -8.03
C ALA A 154 32.84 9.99 -7.50
N GLN A 155 32.59 9.31 -6.38
CA GLN A 155 31.27 9.22 -5.75
C GLN A 155 31.39 9.62 -4.27
N CYS A 156 30.32 10.21 -3.73
CA CYS A 156 30.23 10.47 -2.30
C CYS A 156 30.30 9.16 -1.50
N THR A 157 31.04 9.19 -0.39
CA THR A 157 31.32 8.01 0.44
C THR A 157 30.46 7.92 1.71
N ASP A 158 29.90 9.05 2.14
CA ASP A 158 29.04 9.14 3.32
C ASP A 158 27.79 8.24 3.24
N GLU A 159 27.26 7.83 4.38
CA GLU A 159 26.04 7.02 4.46
C GLU A 159 24.81 7.76 3.92
N TYR A 160 24.75 9.09 4.07
CA TYR A 160 23.59 9.87 3.66
C TYR A 160 23.51 10.07 2.13
N TYR A 161 24.63 10.48 1.49
CA TYR A 161 24.70 10.71 0.03
C TYR A 161 25.47 9.64 -0.74
N ARG A 162 25.65 8.46 -0.16
CA ARG A 162 26.45 7.36 -0.74
C ARG A 162 26.19 7.15 -2.24
N GLY A 163 27.26 7.09 -3.02
CA GLY A 163 27.20 6.78 -4.45
C GLY A 163 26.76 7.94 -5.34
N HIS A 164 26.47 9.12 -4.78
CA HIS A 164 26.13 10.30 -5.57
C HIS A 164 27.34 10.75 -6.41
N SER A 165 27.12 10.98 -7.70
CA SER A 165 28.17 11.36 -8.66
C SER A 165 27.92 12.73 -9.28
N ALA A 166 28.95 13.34 -9.86
CA ALA A 166 28.81 14.61 -10.57
C ALA A 166 27.76 14.56 -11.71
N LEU A 167 27.57 13.39 -12.33
CA LEU A 167 26.55 13.18 -13.35
C LEU A 167 25.12 13.31 -12.79
N HIS A 168 24.87 12.81 -11.57
CA HIS A 168 23.57 12.96 -10.92
C HIS A 168 23.25 14.45 -10.66
N ILE A 169 24.24 15.23 -10.22
CA ILE A 169 24.09 16.67 -9.98
C ILE A 169 23.81 17.41 -11.31
N ALA A 170 24.54 17.09 -12.38
CA ALA A 170 24.32 17.74 -13.67
C ALA A 170 22.90 17.51 -14.22
N ILE A 171 22.36 16.30 -14.01
CA ILE A 171 20.97 15.97 -14.34
C ILE A 171 20.01 16.73 -13.43
N GLU A 172 20.25 16.79 -12.12
CA GLU A 172 19.42 17.58 -11.18
C GLU A 172 19.34 19.06 -11.58
N LYS A 173 20.47 19.65 -11.99
CA LYS A 173 20.56 21.03 -12.48
C LYS A 173 19.95 21.28 -13.86
N ARG A 174 19.44 20.24 -14.53
CA ARG A 174 18.84 20.33 -15.88
C ARG A 174 19.77 20.91 -16.94
N SER A 175 21.08 20.66 -16.83
CA SER A 175 22.04 21.10 -17.84
C SER A 175 22.43 19.96 -18.77
N LEU A 176 21.81 19.90 -19.94
CA LEU A 176 22.18 18.96 -20.99
C LEU A 176 23.64 19.16 -21.43
N GLN A 177 24.12 20.40 -21.52
CA GLN A 177 25.50 20.69 -21.93
C GLN A 177 26.52 20.09 -20.97
N CYS A 178 26.28 20.22 -19.65
CA CYS A 178 27.13 19.63 -18.63
C CYS A 178 27.08 18.09 -18.67
N VAL A 179 25.89 17.51 -18.86
CA VAL A 179 25.74 16.06 -19.04
C VAL A 179 26.53 15.55 -20.24
N LYS A 180 26.46 16.23 -21.39
CA LYS A 180 27.23 15.88 -22.60
C LYS A 180 28.72 15.87 -22.32
N LEU A 181 29.21 16.95 -21.73
CA LEU A 181 30.62 17.11 -21.40
C LEU A 181 31.10 16.02 -20.45
N LEU A 182 30.35 15.71 -19.38
CA LEU A 182 30.71 14.64 -18.44
C LEU A 182 30.76 13.27 -19.12
N VAL A 183 29.77 12.92 -19.95
CA VAL A 183 29.71 11.62 -20.63
C VAL A 183 30.80 11.47 -21.69
N GLU A 184 31.07 12.52 -22.48
CA GLU A 184 32.18 12.55 -23.43
C GLU A 184 33.55 12.39 -22.75
N ASN A 185 33.64 12.76 -21.47
CA ASN A 185 34.83 12.62 -20.63
C ASN A 185 34.87 11.30 -19.83
N GLY A 186 33.99 10.32 -20.11
CA GLY A 186 34.03 8.99 -19.50
C GLY A 186 33.24 8.85 -18.20
N ALA A 187 32.22 9.67 -17.97
CA ALA A 187 31.29 9.50 -16.85
C ALA A 187 30.50 8.18 -16.96
N ASN A 188 30.47 7.42 -15.88
CA ASN A 188 29.73 6.17 -15.80
C ASN A 188 28.20 6.43 -15.70
N VAL A 189 27.47 6.09 -16.76
CA VAL A 189 26.00 6.22 -16.83
C VAL A 189 25.25 5.22 -15.93
N HIS A 190 25.96 4.25 -15.36
CA HIS A 190 25.43 3.22 -14.46
C HIS A 190 25.89 3.39 -13.00
N ALA A 191 26.42 4.55 -12.63
CA ALA A 191 26.70 4.88 -11.23
C ALA A 191 25.41 4.80 -10.40
N ARG A 192 25.45 4.20 -9.21
CA ARG A 192 24.28 4.02 -8.35
C ARG A 192 24.38 4.89 -7.10
N ALA A 193 23.46 5.83 -6.93
CA ALA A 193 23.31 6.64 -5.73
C ALA A 193 22.44 5.91 -4.69
N CYS A 194 23.07 5.09 -3.85
CA CYS A 194 22.39 4.22 -2.86
C CYS A 194 22.34 4.77 -1.43
N GLY A 195 22.73 6.03 -1.22
CA GLY A 195 22.69 6.70 0.08
C GLY A 195 21.31 6.76 0.72
N HIS A 196 21.27 6.93 2.04
CA HIS A 196 20.01 6.97 2.78
C HIS A 196 19.05 8.08 2.34
N PHE A 197 19.56 9.18 1.79
CA PHE A 197 18.73 10.26 1.22
C PHE A 197 17.96 9.80 -0.04
N PHE A 198 18.54 8.88 -0.80
CA PHE A 198 17.99 8.38 -2.06
C PHE A 198 17.11 7.14 -1.89
N GLN A 199 17.07 6.57 -0.69
CA GLN A 199 16.21 5.43 -0.35
C GLN A 199 14.86 5.91 0.17
N LYS A 200 13.79 5.25 -0.23
CA LYS A 200 12.45 5.53 0.29
C LYS A 200 12.35 5.06 1.75
N LYS A 201 12.28 6.01 2.69
CA LYS A 201 11.90 5.75 4.09
C LYS A 201 10.43 6.11 4.31
N SER A 202 9.79 5.43 5.26
CA SER A 202 8.39 5.72 5.65
C SER A 202 8.24 7.05 6.40
N GLN A 203 9.34 7.59 6.95
CA GLN A 203 9.37 8.83 7.73
C GLN A 203 10.67 9.60 7.43
N GLY A 204 10.57 10.91 7.25
CA GLY A 204 11.69 11.82 6.94
C GLY A 204 11.73 12.31 5.49
N THR A 205 12.60 13.29 5.23
CA THR A 205 12.85 13.85 3.89
C THR A 205 13.76 12.91 3.10
N CYS A 206 13.22 12.31 2.03
CA CYS A 206 13.99 11.47 1.12
C CYS A 206 13.52 11.71 -0.33
N PHE A 207 14.43 11.51 -1.28
CA PHE A 207 14.15 11.66 -2.71
C PHE A 207 14.55 10.39 -3.45
N TYR A 208 13.60 9.47 -3.57
CA TYR A 208 13.80 8.21 -4.30
C TYR A 208 13.53 8.39 -5.79
N PHE A 209 14.50 8.02 -6.63
CA PHE A 209 14.39 8.06 -8.10
C PHE A 209 14.96 6.81 -8.78
N GLY A 210 15.21 5.71 -8.05
CA GLY A 210 15.76 4.47 -8.60
C GLY A 210 17.27 4.50 -8.85
N GLU A 211 18.02 5.28 -8.05
CA GLU A 211 19.48 5.34 -7.89
C GLU A 211 20.35 5.58 -9.13
N LEU A 212 19.82 5.45 -10.35
CA LEU A 212 20.55 5.51 -11.61
C LEU A 212 20.34 6.87 -12.30
N PRO A 213 21.34 7.37 -13.05
CA PRO A 213 21.24 8.61 -13.83
C PRO A 213 20.06 8.61 -14.82
N LEU A 214 19.84 7.48 -15.51
CA LEU A 214 18.73 7.33 -16.45
C LEU A 214 17.36 7.43 -15.74
N SER A 215 17.23 6.75 -14.60
CA SER A 215 16.02 6.79 -13.77
C SER A 215 15.78 8.20 -13.24
N LEU A 216 16.82 8.90 -12.78
CA LEU A 216 16.75 10.29 -12.34
C LEU A 216 16.30 11.23 -13.46
N ALA A 217 16.88 11.12 -14.65
CA ALA A 217 16.49 11.93 -15.82
C ALA A 217 15.02 11.70 -16.20
N ALA A 218 14.56 10.44 -16.14
CA ALA A 218 13.16 10.08 -16.37
C ALA A 218 12.23 10.68 -15.29
N CYS A 219 12.58 10.54 -14.01
CA CYS A 219 11.82 11.06 -12.88
C CYS A 219 11.75 12.59 -12.85
N THR A 220 12.81 13.27 -13.32
CA THR A 220 12.90 14.75 -13.38
C THR A 220 12.34 15.35 -14.66
N LYS A 221 11.77 14.52 -15.56
CA LYS A 221 11.04 14.91 -16.78
C LYS A 221 11.94 15.50 -17.88
N GLN A 222 13.19 15.07 -17.95
CA GLN A 222 14.17 15.56 -18.92
C GLN A 222 14.30 14.59 -20.10
N TRP A 223 13.39 14.70 -21.07
CA TRP A 223 13.38 13.79 -22.22
C TRP A 223 14.63 13.94 -23.09
N ASP A 224 15.14 15.15 -23.23
CA ASP A 224 16.39 15.47 -23.93
C ASP A 224 17.60 14.73 -23.34
N VAL A 225 17.73 14.74 -22.01
CA VAL A 225 18.79 14.00 -21.30
C VAL A 225 18.58 12.50 -21.42
N VAL A 226 17.34 12.01 -21.32
CA VAL A 226 17.01 10.59 -21.51
C VAL A 226 17.40 10.13 -22.92
N THR A 227 17.03 10.87 -23.97
CA THR A 227 17.41 10.53 -25.34
C THR A 227 18.92 10.50 -25.53
N TYR A 228 19.62 11.50 -24.98
CA TYR A 228 21.08 11.54 -25.03
C TYR A 228 21.67 10.30 -24.34
N LEU A 229 21.32 10.04 -23.07
CA LEU A 229 21.84 8.89 -22.32
C LEU A 229 21.61 7.55 -23.03
N LEU A 230 20.50 7.39 -23.75
CA LEU A 230 20.18 6.16 -24.48
C LEU A 230 20.93 6.02 -25.83
N GLU A 231 21.15 7.12 -26.55
CA GLU A 231 21.68 7.12 -27.93
C GLU A 231 23.19 7.44 -28.01
N ASN A 232 23.83 7.69 -26.87
CA ASN A 232 25.25 8.03 -26.81
C ASN A 232 26.18 6.98 -27.42
N ARG A 233 27.19 7.45 -28.16
CA ARG A 233 28.21 6.60 -28.79
C ARG A 233 29.24 6.04 -27.81
N HIS A 234 29.47 6.70 -26.68
CA HIS A 234 30.51 6.33 -25.72
C HIS A 234 30.06 5.17 -24.81
N GLN A 235 28.99 5.39 -24.05
CA GLN A 235 28.41 4.41 -23.14
C GLN A 235 26.88 4.58 -23.11
N PRO A 236 26.12 3.81 -23.89
CA PRO A 236 24.67 3.91 -23.89
C PRO A 236 24.11 3.36 -22.59
N ALA A 237 23.13 4.05 -22.01
CA ALA A 237 22.46 3.62 -20.81
C ALA A 237 21.53 2.44 -21.11
N SER A 238 21.77 1.29 -20.47
CA SER A 238 20.85 0.15 -20.49
C SER A 238 19.54 0.46 -19.78
N LEU A 239 18.41 0.28 -20.49
CA LEU A 239 17.05 0.36 -19.95
C LEU A 239 16.71 -0.78 -18.97
N GLN A 240 17.49 -1.87 -19.01
CA GLN A 240 17.32 -3.03 -18.13
C GLN A 240 18.10 -2.88 -16.82
N ALA A 241 18.91 -1.82 -16.69
CA ALA A 241 19.65 -1.57 -15.47
C ALA A 241 18.69 -1.39 -14.28
N ALA A 242 19.00 -2.09 -13.20
CA ALA A 242 18.24 -2.05 -11.96
C ALA A 242 19.06 -1.40 -10.84
N ASP A 243 18.37 -0.85 -9.86
CA ASP A 243 18.94 -0.28 -8.63
C ASP A 243 19.27 -1.36 -7.58
N SER A 244 19.62 -0.94 -6.35
CA SER A 244 19.86 -1.83 -5.21
C SER A 244 18.65 -2.69 -4.80
N LEU A 245 17.43 -2.23 -5.06
CA LEU A 245 16.16 -2.90 -4.78
C LEU A 245 15.68 -3.79 -5.95
N GLY A 246 16.42 -3.80 -7.07
CA GLY A 246 16.03 -4.46 -8.30
C GLY A 246 14.99 -3.69 -9.13
N ASN A 247 14.70 -2.44 -8.78
CA ASN A 247 13.78 -1.59 -9.52
C ASN A 247 14.48 -1.02 -10.76
N THR A 248 13.82 -1.17 -11.91
CA THR A 248 14.19 -0.51 -13.17
C THR A 248 13.69 0.94 -13.22
N ALA A 249 14.03 1.69 -14.27
CA ALA A 249 13.50 3.04 -14.49
C ALA A 249 11.95 3.10 -14.49
N LEU A 250 11.28 2.05 -14.99
CA LEU A 250 9.81 1.96 -14.97
C LEU A 250 9.26 1.83 -13.55
N HIS A 251 9.91 1.02 -12.71
CA HIS A 251 9.54 0.90 -11.29
C HIS A 251 9.78 2.23 -10.56
N ALA A 252 10.88 2.93 -10.84
CA ALA A 252 11.15 4.24 -10.26
C ALA A 252 10.06 5.27 -10.61
N LEU A 253 9.63 5.32 -11.87
CA LEU A 253 8.51 6.15 -12.32
C LEU A 253 7.21 5.83 -11.58
N VAL A 254 6.91 4.55 -11.36
CA VAL A 254 5.72 4.14 -10.57
C VAL A 254 5.83 4.58 -9.12
N MET A 255 7.02 4.53 -8.51
CA MET A 255 7.23 4.92 -7.12
C MET A 255 7.09 6.43 -6.88
N ILE A 256 7.54 7.26 -7.82
CA ILE A 256 7.42 8.73 -7.76
C ILE A 256 6.04 9.25 -8.20
N ALA A 257 5.24 8.40 -8.88
CA ALA A 257 3.93 8.78 -9.33
C ALA A 257 3.04 9.07 -8.11
N ASP A 258 2.31 10.18 -8.13
CA ASP A 258 1.30 10.48 -7.13
C ASP A 258 -0.05 10.63 -7.79
N ASN A 259 -1.14 10.51 -7.03
CA ASN A 259 -2.50 10.63 -7.54
C ASN A 259 -2.88 12.08 -7.94
N SER A 260 -1.92 13.01 -7.99
CA SER A 260 -2.10 14.35 -8.57
C SER A 260 -2.11 14.24 -10.09
N ALA A 261 -3.08 14.89 -10.73
CA ALA A 261 -3.29 14.84 -12.18
C ALA A 261 -2.07 15.33 -12.97
N GLU A 262 -1.41 16.41 -12.53
CA GLU A 262 -0.24 16.96 -13.23
C GLU A 262 0.95 16.01 -13.20
N ASN A 263 1.26 15.46 -12.01
CA ASN A 263 2.37 14.51 -11.87
C ASN A 263 2.06 13.22 -12.63
N SER A 264 0.84 12.71 -12.53
CA SER A 264 0.39 11.51 -13.25
C SER A 264 0.52 11.67 -14.77
N ALA A 265 0.04 12.77 -15.35
CA ALA A 265 0.15 13.03 -16.79
C ALA A 265 1.62 13.10 -17.25
N LEU A 266 2.51 13.65 -16.42
CA LEU A 266 3.94 13.72 -16.73
C LEU A 266 4.61 12.35 -16.66
N VAL A 267 4.33 11.58 -15.60
CA VAL A 267 4.85 10.21 -15.45
C VAL A 267 4.36 9.32 -16.59
N ILE A 268 3.08 9.42 -16.96
CA ILE A 268 2.50 8.67 -18.09
C ILE A 268 3.25 8.97 -19.39
N ARG A 269 3.49 10.26 -19.70
CA ARG A 269 4.25 10.65 -20.90
C ARG A 269 5.67 10.10 -20.90
N MET A 270 6.37 10.16 -19.77
CA MET A 270 7.73 9.61 -19.65
C MET A 270 7.75 8.09 -19.74
N TYR A 271 6.78 7.41 -19.11
CA TYR A 271 6.63 5.96 -19.14
C TYR A 271 6.41 5.45 -20.57
N ASP A 272 5.48 6.07 -21.31
CA ASP A 272 5.23 5.74 -22.72
C ASP A 272 6.44 6.06 -23.61
N GLY A 273 7.12 7.17 -23.36
CA GLY A 273 8.35 7.54 -24.06
C GLY A 273 9.43 6.46 -23.89
N LEU A 274 9.70 6.05 -22.66
CA LEU A 274 10.69 5.01 -22.35
C LEU A 274 10.32 3.65 -22.97
N LEU A 275 9.04 3.28 -22.97
CA LEU A 275 8.60 2.05 -23.61
C LEU A 275 8.81 2.09 -25.13
N ARG A 276 8.47 3.21 -25.80
CA ARG A 276 8.73 3.37 -27.24
C ARG A 276 10.22 3.37 -27.55
N ALA A 277 11.05 3.99 -26.70
CA ALA A 277 12.50 3.94 -26.83
C ALA A 277 13.04 2.51 -26.64
N GLY A 278 12.53 1.78 -25.66
CA GLY A 278 12.84 0.37 -25.43
C GLY A 278 12.46 -0.52 -26.60
N ALA A 279 11.31 -0.31 -27.22
CA ALA A 279 10.88 -1.02 -28.42
C ALA A 279 11.86 -0.84 -29.60
N ARG A 280 12.41 0.37 -29.74
CA ARG A 280 13.36 0.73 -30.81
C ARG A 280 14.76 0.20 -30.55
N LEU A 281 15.25 0.33 -29.31
CA LEU A 281 16.63 0.01 -28.94
C LEU A 281 16.82 -1.46 -28.54
N CYS A 282 15.80 -2.07 -27.93
CA CYS A 282 15.84 -3.42 -27.37
C CYS A 282 14.54 -4.20 -27.69
N PRO A 283 14.26 -4.50 -28.97
CA PRO A 283 12.99 -5.12 -29.38
C PRO A 283 12.75 -6.52 -28.77
N THR A 284 13.82 -7.24 -28.43
CA THR A 284 13.74 -8.60 -27.89
C THR A 284 13.33 -8.65 -26.41
N VAL A 285 13.46 -7.55 -25.67
CA VAL A 285 13.25 -7.53 -24.22
C VAL A 285 11.97 -6.78 -23.86
N GLN A 286 11.04 -7.48 -23.23
CA GLN A 286 9.83 -6.90 -22.68
C GLN A 286 10.14 -6.21 -21.33
N LEU A 287 10.38 -4.90 -21.37
CA LEU A 287 10.76 -4.11 -20.19
C LEU A 287 9.74 -4.19 -19.03
N GLU A 288 8.46 -4.41 -19.33
CA GLU A 288 7.40 -4.51 -18.32
C GLU A 288 7.39 -5.84 -17.57
N ASP A 289 8.02 -6.88 -18.12
CA ASP A 289 8.01 -8.22 -17.51
C ASP A 289 9.20 -8.45 -16.58
N ILE A 290 10.15 -7.51 -16.54
CA ILE A 290 11.29 -7.54 -15.62
C ILE A 290 10.77 -7.33 -14.19
N PRO A 291 10.91 -8.29 -13.27
CA PRO A 291 10.51 -8.12 -11.89
C PRO A 291 11.63 -7.49 -11.05
N ASN A 292 11.27 -6.82 -9.96
CA ASN A 292 12.21 -6.40 -8.93
C ASN A 292 12.60 -7.55 -7.98
N LEU A 293 13.44 -7.27 -6.96
CA LEU A 293 13.85 -8.30 -5.98
C LEU A 293 12.68 -8.88 -5.15
N GLN A 294 11.52 -8.21 -5.12
CA GLN A 294 10.30 -8.71 -4.48
C GLN A 294 9.43 -9.55 -5.44
N GLY A 295 9.85 -9.77 -6.68
CA GLY A 295 9.06 -10.47 -7.70
C GLY A 295 7.90 -9.64 -8.26
N LEU A 296 7.94 -8.31 -8.11
CA LEU A 296 6.90 -7.40 -8.60
C LEU A 296 7.34 -6.76 -9.92
N THR A 297 6.49 -6.82 -10.94
CA THR A 297 6.62 -6.03 -12.16
C THR A 297 6.14 -4.59 -11.92
N PRO A 298 6.38 -3.62 -12.83
CA PRO A 298 5.91 -2.24 -12.66
C PRO A 298 4.39 -2.16 -12.44
N LEU A 299 3.61 -3.01 -13.12
CA LEU A 299 2.16 -3.12 -12.93
C LEU A 299 1.79 -3.63 -11.52
N LYS A 300 2.45 -4.70 -11.07
CA LYS A 300 2.25 -5.28 -9.74
C LYS A 300 2.67 -4.30 -8.63
N LEU A 301 3.73 -3.52 -8.86
CA LEU A 301 4.19 -2.48 -7.95
C LEU A 301 3.19 -1.32 -7.85
N ALA A 302 2.65 -0.85 -8.98
CA ALA A 302 1.64 0.20 -9.02
C ALA A 302 0.37 -0.20 -8.22
N ALA A 303 -0.04 -1.46 -8.37
CA ALA A 303 -1.15 -2.05 -7.61
C ALA A 303 -0.85 -2.15 -6.11
N LYS A 304 0.36 -2.54 -5.71
CA LYS A 304 0.77 -2.66 -4.30
C LYS A 304 0.84 -1.30 -3.59
N GLU A 305 1.42 -0.30 -4.23
CA GLU A 305 1.58 1.05 -3.67
C GLU A 305 0.30 1.88 -3.75
N GLY A 306 -0.68 1.47 -4.56
CA GLY A 306 -1.96 2.16 -4.68
C GLY A 306 -1.93 3.40 -5.57
N LYS A 307 -1.08 3.41 -6.61
CA LYS A 307 -0.95 4.51 -7.58
C LYS A 307 -1.95 4.33 -8.71
N ILE A 308 -3.13 4.96 -8.60
CA ILE A 308 -4.32 4.62 -9.42
C ILE A 308 -4.15 5.06 -10.88
N GLU A 309 -3.69 6.28 -11.12
CA GLU A 309 -3.66 6.85 -12.48
C GLU A 309 -2.67 6.12 -13.38
N ILE A 310 -1.44 5.85 -12.89
CA ILE A 310 -0.46 5.07 -13.64
C ILE A 310 -0.90 3.61 -13.81
N PHE A 311 -1.53 3.02 -12.79
CA PHE A 311 -2.10 1.68 -12.87
C PHE A 311 -3.20 1.60 -13.94
N ARG A 312 -4.11 2.57 -13.96
CA ARG A 312 -5.16 2.71 -14.98
C ARG A 312 -4.55 2.85 -16.37
N HIS A 313 -3.57 3.72 -16.52
CA HIS A 313 -2.89 3.96 -17.79
C HIS A 313 -2.25 2.69 -18.33
N ILE A 314 -1.45 1.98 -17.54
CA ILE A 314 -0.78 0.74 -17.98
C ILE A 314 -1.82 -0.29 -18.44
N LEU A 315 -2.93 -0.43 -17.72
CA LEU A 315 -3.97 -1.43 -17.99
C LEU A 315 -4.83 -1.10 -19.21
N GLN A 316 -5.10 0.18 -19.46
CA GLN A 316 -5.94 0.69 -20.55
C GLN A 316 -5.12 1.24 -21.72
N ARG A 317 -3.80 0.98 -21.75
CA ARG A 317 -2.89 1.55 -22.73
C ARG A 317 -3.18 1.05 -24.14
N GLU A 318 -3.27 2.00 -25.06
CA GLU A 318 -3.41 1.77 -26.50
C GLU A 318 -2.28 2.46 -27.26
N PHE A 319 -1.52 1.69 -28.03
CA PHE A 319 -0.50 2.22 -28.94
C PHE A 319 -0.85 1.92 -30.39
N SER A 320 -0.73 2.93 -31.25
CA SER A 320 -0.88 2.80 -32.70
C SER A 320 0.47 2.59 -33.40
N GLY A 321 0.44 1.93 -34.56
CA GLY A 321 1.60 1.76 -35.43
C GLY A 321 2.58 0.66 -34.97
N PRO A 322 3.91 0.83 -35.17
CA PRO A 322 4.90 -0.24 -34.97
C PRO A 322 5.07 -0.69 -33.50
N CYS A 323 4.56 0.10 -32.55
CA CYS A 323 4.56 -0.24 -31.11
C CYS A 323 3.24 -0.89 -30.64
N GLN A 324 2.35 -1.31 -31.55
CA GLN A 324 1.09 -1.98 -31.23
C GLN A 324 1.25 -3.21 -30.33
N PRO A 325 2.31 -4.05 -30.44
CA PRO A 325 2.51 -5.16 -29.50
C PRO A 325 2.66 -4.70 -28.04
N LEU A 326 3.10 -3.48 -27.77
CA LEU A 326 3.20 -2.97 -26.39
C LEU A 326 1.85 -2.53 -25.81
N SER A 327 0.79 -2.56 -26.61
CA SER A 327 -0.57 -2.24 -26.17
C SER A 327 -1.10 -3.34 -25.23
N ARG A 328 -1.98 -2.94 -24.30
CA ARG A 328 -2.73 -3.88 -23.45
C ARG A 328 -4.23 -3.84 -23.71
N LYS A 329 -4.72 -2.75 -24.30
CA LYS A 329 -6.08 -2.60 -24.81
C LYS A 329 -6.04 -2.65 -26.32
N PHE A 330 -6.86 -3.51 -26.92
CA PHE A 330 -7.02 -3.61 -28.36
C PHE A 330 -8.49 -3.45 -28.70
N THR A 331 -8.80 -2.60 -29.67
CA THR A 331 -10.15 -2.46 -30.18
C THR A 331 -10.39 -3.57 -31.22
N GLU A 332 -11.32 -4.48 -30.93
CA GLU A 332 -11.64 -5.59 -31.83
C GLU A 332 -12.56 -5.11 -32.95
N TRP A 333 -13.65 -4.44 -32.56
CA TRP A 333 -14.54 -3.75 -33.46
C TRP A 333 -15.27 -2.63 -32.72
N CYS A 334 -15.76 -1.67 -33.49
CA CYS A 334 -16.63 -0.61 -33.02
C CYS A 334 -17.77 -0.44 -34.00
N TYR A 335 -18.97 -0.25 -33.48
CA TYR A 335 -20.19 0.01 -34.24
C TYR A 335 -20.97 1.10 -33.53
N GLY A 336 -20.97 2.30 -34.10
CA GLY A 336 -21.50 3.48 -33.43
C GLY A 336 -20.92 3.64 -32.00
N PRO A 337 -21.77 3.81 -30.97
CA PRO A 337 -21.33 3.98 -29.58
C PRO A 337 -20.85 2.69 -28.91
N VAL A 338 -21.04 1.53 -29.53
CA VAL A 338 -20.65 0.22 -28.99
C VAL A 338 -19.24 -0.10 -29.43
N ARG A 339 -18.36 -0.36 -28.46
CA ARG A 339 -16.96 -0.73 -28.70
C ARG A 339 -16.64 -2.02 -27.96
N VAL A 340 -16.10 -2.98 -28.67
CA VAL A 340 -15.58 -4.20 -28.07
C VAL A 340 -14.07 -4.09 -27.94
N SER A 341 -13.61 -4.06 -26.69
CA SER A 341 -12.20 -3.94 -26.34
C SER A 341 -11.68 -5.25 -25.75
N LEU A 342 -10.56 -5.72 -26.25
CA LEU A 342 -9.79 -6.85 -25.75
C LEU A 342 -8.72 -6.34 -24.79
N TYR A 343 -8.77 -6.82 -23.55
CA TYR A 343 -7.80 -6.49 -22.51
C TYR A 343 -6.86 -7.66 -22.23
N ASP A 344 -5.55 -7.41 -22.25
CA ASP A 344 -4.55 -8.41 -21.87
C ASP A 344 -4.64 -8.76 -20.37
N LEU A 345 -4.75 -10.05 -20.06
CA LEU A 345 -4.87 -10.58 -18.71
C LEU A 345 -3.53 -11.02 -18.10
N ALA A 346 -2.41 -10.90 -18.83
CA ALA A 346 -1.08 -11.24 -18.32
C ALA A 346 -0.80 -10.52 -16.98
N SER A 347 -0.36 -11.25 -15.95
CA SER A 347 -0.17 -10.78 -14.56
C SER A 347 -1.41 -10.30 -13.80
N VAL A 348 -2.57 -10.20 -14.45
CA VAL A 348 -3.82 -9.70 -13.85
C VAL A 348 -4.69 -10.83 -13.30
N ASP A 349 -4.88 -11.89 -14.08
CA ASP A 349 -5.74 -13.01 -13.69
C ASP A 349 -5.16 -13.79 -12.50
N SER A 350 -6.05 -14.32 -11.65
CA SER A 350 -5.69 -15.09 -10.45
C SER A 350 -5.06 -16.45 -10.76
N TRP A 351 -5.00 -16.86 -12.03
CA TRP A 351 -4.30 -18.06 -12.46
C TRP A 351 -2.80 -18.01 -12.12
N GLU A 352 -2.18 -16.83 -12.26
CA GLU A 352 -0.77 -16.62 -11.90
C GLU A 352 -0.61 -16.37 -10.40
N GLU A 353 0.52 -16.81 -9.84
CA GLU A 353 0.88 -16.48 -8.45
C GLU A 353 1.24 -14.99 -8.33
N ASN A 354 0.85 -14.37 -7.21
CA ASN A 354 1.01 -12.93 -7.00
C ASN A 354 0.41 -12.11 -8.14
N SER A 355 -0.83 -12.44 -8.53
CA SER A 355 -1.58 -11.69 -9.52
C SER A 355 -1.91 -10.28 -9.02
N VAL A 356 -2.21 -9.36 -9.93
CA VAL A 356 -2.67 -8.01 -9.57
C VAL A 356 -3.92 -8.08 -8.67
N LEU A 357 -4.85 -9.01 -8.93
CA LEU A 357 -6.03 -9.21 -8.07
C LEU A 357 -5.64 -9.63 -6.64
N GLU A 358 -4.70 -10.57 -6.49
CA GLU A 358 -4.18 -10.99 -5.17
C GLU A 358 -3.42 -9.87 -4.47
N ILE A 359 -2.68 -9.05 -5.21
CA ILE A 359 -1.95 -7.91 -4.67
C ILE A 359 -2.89 -6.81 -4.19
N ILE A 360 -3.89 -6.41 -4.99
CA ILE A 360 -4.87 -5.38 -4.59
C ILE A 360 -5.68 -5.84 -3.38
N ALA A 361 -6.13 -7.09 -3.37
CA ALA A 361 -6.94 -7.64 -2.30
C ALA A 361 -6.16 -7.76 -0.97
N PHE A 362 -4.93 -8.27 -1.02
CA PHE A 362 -4.22 -8.72 0.18
C PHE A 362 -2.93 -7.95 0.52
N HIS A 363 -2.22 -7.40 -0.47
CA HIS A 363 -0.89 -6.81 -0.26
C HIS A 363 -0.87 -5.27 -0.35
N CYS A 364 -1.91 -4.66 -0.93
CA CYS A 364 -2.02 -3.22 -1.07
C CYS A 364 -2.35 -2.56 0.28
N ARG A 365 -1.50 -1.61 0.70
CA ARG A 365 -1.65 -0.85 1.96
C ARG A 365 -2.35 0.50 1.76
N SER A 366 -2.65 0.88 0.53
CA SER A 366 -3.22 2.19 0.22
C SER A 366 -4.71 2.27 0.59
N PRO A 367 -5.17 3.39 1.19
CA PRO A 367 -6.59 3.58 1.52
C PRO A 367 -7.50 3.57 0.28
N HIS A 368 -6.96 3.94 -0.89
CA HIS A 368 -7.72 4.04 -2.14
C HIS A 368 -7.74 2.75 -2.98
N ARG A 369 -7.30 1.61 -2.42
CA ARG A 369 -7.28 0.31 -3.13
C ARG A 369 -8.64 -0.11 -3.69
N HIS A 370 -9.73 0.28 -3.03
CA HIS A 370 -11.09 0.00 -3.49
C HIS A 370 -11.43 0.66 -4.83
N ARG A 371 -10.82 1.81 -5.16
CA ARG A 371 -11.02 2.49 -6.45
C ARG A 371 -10.33 1.77 -7.60
N MET A 372 -9.26 1.03 -7.33
CA MET A 372 -8.55 0.26 -8.37
C MET A 372 -9.39 -0.89 -8.91
N VAL A 373 -10.18 -1.54 -8.05
CA VAL A 373 -11.04 -2.69 -8.41
C VAL A 373 -12.17 -2.28 -9.37
N VAL A 374 -12.58 -1.01 -9.33
CA VAL A 374 -13.62 -0.44 -10.18
C VAL A 374 -13.14 -0.23 -11.63
N LEU A 375 -11.82 -0.16 -11.85
CA LEU A 375 -11.28 0.07 -13.18
C LEU A 375 -11.57 -1.11 -14.11
N GLU A 376 -11.85 -0.80 -15.38
CA GLU A 376 -11.89 -1.81 -16.44
C GLU A 376 -10.47 -2.22 -16.82
N PRO A 377 -10.17 -3.53 -16.99
CA PRO A 377 -11.06 -4.69 -17.08
C PRO A 377 -11.40 -5.39 -15.76
N LEU A 378 -10.83 -4.97 -14.62
CA LEU A 378 -10.98 -5.69 -13.35
C LEU A 378 -12.44 -5.80 -12.91
N ASN A 379 -13.21 -4.73 -13.07
CA ASN A 379 -14.62 -4.71 -12.70
C ASN A 379 -15.44 -5.78 -13.46
N LYS A 380 -15.32 -5.83 -14.79
CA LYS A 380 -16.01 -6.83 -15.62
C LYS A 380 -15.46 -8.24 -15.44
N LEU A 381 -14.14 -8.39 -15.27
CA LEU A 381 -13.50 -9.68 -14.98
C LEU A 381 -14.01 -10.28 -13.67
N LEU A 382 -14.05 -9.49 -12.60
CA LEU A 382 -14.56 -9.91 -11.31
C LEU A 382 -16.07 -10.19 -11.35
N GLN A 383 -16.82 -9.45 -12.16
CA GLN A 383 -18.23 -9.74 -12.38
C GLN A 383 -18.44 -11.08 -13.08
N ALA A 384 -17.72 -11.36 -14.16
CA ALA A 384 -17.79 -12.64 -14.86
C ALA A 384 -17.39 -13.83 -13.95
N LYS A 385 -16.35 -13.66 -13.13
CA LYS A 385 -15.94 -14.67 -12.13
C LYS A 385 -16.98 -14.87 -11.04
N TRP A 386 -17.59 -13.78 -10.56
CA TRP A 386 -18.65 -13.87 -9.57
C TRP A 386 -19.83 -14.67 -10.10
N ASP A 387 -20.29 -14.39 -11.32
CA ASP A 387 -21.47 -15.04 -11.89
C ASP A 387 -21.28 -16.57 -12.02
N LEU A 388 -20.05 -17.02 -12.26
CA LEU A 388 -19.69 -18.45 -12.24
C LEU A 388 -19.64 -19.06 -10.83
N LEU A 389 -19.39 -18.25 -9.81
CA LEU A 389 -19.19 -18.67 -8.42
C LEU A 389 -20.42 -18.47 -7.53
N ILE A 390 -21.43 -17.70 -7.97
CA ILE A 390 -22.69 -17.45 -7.25
C ILE A 390 -23.30 -18.73 -6.64
N PRO A 391 -23.45 -19.85 -7.37
CA PRO A 391 -24.08 -21.06 -6.81
C PRO A 391 -23.35 -21.60 -5.58
N ARG A 392 -22.02 -21.46 -5.54
CA ARG A 392 -21.20 -21.90 -4.42
C ARG A 392 -21.32 -20.98 -3.22
N PHE A 393 -21.44 -19.68 -3.47
CA PHE A 393 -21.64 -18.70 -2.42
C PHE A 393 -22.95 -18.98 -1.68
N PHE A 394 -24.03 -19.20 -2.43
CA PHE A 394 -25.33 -19.57 -1.86
C PHE A 394 -25.33 -20.96 -1.21
N PHE A 395 -24.58 -21.93 -1.76
CA PHE A 395 -24.40 -23.23 -1.10
C PHE A 395 -23.70 -23.09 0.26
N ASN A 396 -22.61 -22.31 0.33
CA ASN A 396 -21.93 -22.01 1.59
C ASN A 396 -22.85 -21.31 2.60
N PHE A 397 -23.63 -20.34 2.12
CA PHE A 397 -24.62 -19.66 2.94
C PHE A 397 -25.65 -20.64 3.51
N LEU A 398 -26.19 -21.53 2.68
CA LEU A 398 -27.16 -22.53 3.11
C LEU A 398 -26.56 -23.51 4.13
N CYS A 399 -25.34 -24.00 3.90
CA CYS A 399 -24.65 -24.87 4.86
C CYS A 399 -24.43 -24.19 6.22
N TYR A 400 -24.00 -22.92 6.21
CA TYR A 400 -23.80 -22.16 7.44
C TYR A 400 -25.13 -21.84 8.15
N LEU A 401 -26.19 -21.51 7.39
CA LEU A 401 -27.53 -21.30 7.93
C LEU A 401 -28.06 -22.57 8.62
N MET A 402 -27.89 -23.74 7.99
CA MET A 402 -28.27 -25.03 8.58
C MET A 402 -27.47 -25.34 9.85
N TYR A 403 -26.17 -25.06 9.86
CA TYR A 403 -25.33 -25.15 11.05
C TYR A 403 -25.87 -24.24 12.17
N MET A 404 -26.26 -23.01 11.86
CA MET A 404 -26.82 -22.08 12.85
C MET A 404 -28.19 -22.50 13.39
N PHE A 405 -29.06 -23.06 12.55
CA PHE A 405 -30.33 -23.62 13.02
C PHE A 405 -30.12 -24.81 13.95
N LEU A 406 -29.21 -25.72 13.59
CA LEU A 406 -28.83 -26.85 14.45
C LEU A 406 -28.25 -26.36 15.78
N PHE A 407 -27.36 -25.37 15.74
CA PHE A 407 -26.77 -24.77 16.93
C PHE A 407 -27.85 -24.14 17.83
N THR A 408 -28.79 -23.41 17.26
CA THR A 408 -29.91 -22.80 18.00
C THR A 408 -30.80 -23.86 18.63
N ALA A 409 -31.13 -24.94 17.91
CA ALA A 409 -31.94 -26.03 18.44
C ALA A 409 -31.26 -26.73 19.63
N VAL A 410 -29.95 -26.98 19.56
CA VAL A 410 -29.19 -27.59 20.65
C VAL A 410 -29.09 -26.68 21.87
N ALA A 411 -28.93 -25.37 21.68
CA ALA A 411 -28.91 -24.40 22.77
C ALA A 411 -30.29 -24.27 23.44
N TYR A 412 -31.37 -24.28 22.66
CA TYR A 412 -32.74 -24.15 23.15
C TYR A 412 -33.23 -25.40 23.90
N HIS A 413 -32.95 -26.60 23.38
CA HIS A 413 -33.35 -27.86 23.99
C HIS A 413 -32.43 -28.33 25.13
N GLN A 414 -31.49 -27.48 25.56
CA GLN A 414 -30.63 -27.79 26.68
C GLN A 414 -31.45 -27.81 27.97
N PRO A 415 -31.50 -28.92 28.73
CA PRO A 415 -32.18 -28.94 30.01
C PRO A 415 -31.49 -27.96 30.97
N ALA A 416 -32.28 -27.13 31.65
CA ALA A 416 -31.79 -26.23 32.69
C ALA A 416 -31.05 -27.03 33.76
N LEU A 417 -29.95 -26.45 34.25
CA LEU A 417 -28.93 -27.07 35.08
C LEU A 417 -29.44 -27.34 36.52
N GLU A 418 -30.50 -28.12 36.69
CA GLU A 418 -30.81 -28.77 37.96
C GLU A 418 -30.37 -30.23 37.90
N LYS A 419 -29.17 -30.48 38.42
CA LYS A 419 -28.51 -31.78 38.63
C LYS A 419 -28.08 -32.51 37.36
N GLN A 420 -26.84 -32.26 36.93
CA GLN A 420 -26.08 -33.22 36.14
C GLN A 420 -25.81 -34.50 36.95
N ALA A 421 -26.66 -35.50 36.78
CA ALA A 421 -26.21 -36.88 36.83
C ALA A 421 -25.56 -37.19 35.47
N PHE A 422 -24.23 -37.05 35.44
CA PHE A 422 -23.29 -37.30 34.33
C PHE A 422 -23.42 -38.67 33.61
N LEU A 423 -24.39 -39.52 33.94
CA LEU A 423 -24.48 -40.89 33.42
C LEU A 423 -25.90 -41.46 33.33
N SER A 424 -26.96 -40.69 33.58
CA SER A 424 -28.32 -41.15 33.25
C SER A 424 -28.68 -40.73 31.84
N LEU A 425 -27.92 -41.25 30.87
CA LEU A 425 -28.41 -41.43 29.52
C LEU A 425 -29.51 -42.50 29.60
N LYS A 426 -30.66 -42.14 30.19
CA LYS A 426 -31.89 -42.86 29.90
C LYS A 426 -31.98 -42.82 28.37
N VAL A 427 -31.94 -43.98 27.73
CA VAL A 427 -31.98 -44.15 26.27
C VAL A 427 -33.36 -43.72 25.79
N THR A 428 -33.64 -42.43 25.94
CA THR A 428 -34.78 -41.73 25.40
C THR A 428 -34.27 -41.14 24.11
N THR A 429 -35.01 -41.33 23.03
CA THR A 429 -34.64 -40.91 21.66
C THR A 429 -34.13 -39.47 21.60
N GLY A 430 -34.67 -38.57 22.44
CA GLY A 430 -34.24 -37.17 22.56
C GLY A 430 -32.82 -36.95 23.12
N GLY A 431 -32.36 -37.76 24.08
CA GLY A 431 -31.03 -37.62 24.67
C GLY A 431 -29.90 -37.97 23.68
N SER A 432 -30.13 -39.01 22.87
CA SER A 432 -29.21 -39.38 21.78
C SER A 432 -29.17 -38.31 20.68
N MET A 433 -30.31 -37.68 20.37
CA MET A 433 -30.38 -36.60 19.38
C MET A 433 -29.64 -35.34 19.85
N LEU A 434 -29.75 -34.97 21.14
CA LEU A 434 -29.03 -33.83 21.70
C LEU A 434 -27.51 -34.06 21.70
N LEU A 435 -27.07 -35.28 22.06
CA LEU A 435 -25.65 -35.65 22.00
C LEU A 435 -25.10 -35.58 20.57
N LEU A 436 -25.87 -36.08 19.59
CA LEU A 436 -25.52 -35.97 18.17
C LEU A 436 -25.41 -34.51 17.73
N GLY A 437 -26.31 -33.64 18.19
CA GLY A 437 -26.27 -32.20 17.95
C GLY A 437 -24.97 -31.55 18.47
N HIS A 438 -24.56 -31.86 19.71
CA HIS A 438 -23.30 -31.36 20.27
C HIS A 438 -22.06 -31.85 19.50
N ILE A 439 -22.06 -33.11 19.05
CA ILE A 439 -20.98 -33.67 18.22
C ILE A 439 -20.89 -32.92 16.87
N LEU A 440 -22.03 -32.65 16.23
CA LEU A 440 -22.09 -31.90 14.97
C LEU A 440 -21.64 -30.44 15.15
N ILE A 441 -22.01 -29.79 16.27
CA ILE A 441 -21.56 -28.43 16.59
C ILE A 441 -20.04 -28.40 16.81
N LEU A 442 -19.49 -29.35 17.55
CA LEU A 442 -18.05 -29.46 17.75
C LEU A 442 -17.32 -29.67 16.41
N LEU A 443 -17.81 -30.59 15.57
CA LEU A 443 -17.22 -30.86 14.26
C LEU A 443 -17.26 -29.61 13.36
N GLY A 444 -18.39 -28.91 13.32
CA GLY A 444 -18.55 -27.65 12.60
C GLY A 444 -17.63 -26.56 13.14
N GLY A 445 -17.54 -26.41 14.46
CA GLY A 445 -16.65 -25.44 15.11
C GLY A 445 -15.16 -25.70 14.81
N VAL A 446 -14.72 -26.96 14.85
CA VAL A 446 -13.35 -27.33 14.48
C VAL A 446 -13.09 -27.10 12.98
N TYR A 447 -14.05 -27.42 12.11
CA TYR A 447 -13.94 -27.15 10.68
C TYR A 447 -13.78 -25.65 10.39
N LEU A 448 -14.60 -24.80 11.02
CA LEU A 448 -14.48 -23.34 10.90
C LEU A 448 -13.15 -22.85 11.47
N LEU A 449 -12.72 -23.36 12.62
CA LEU A 449 -11.45 -22.98 13.25
C LEU A 449 -10.24 -23.31 12.35
N VAL A 450 -10.18 -24.53 11.82
CA VAL A 450 -9.09 -24.96 10.92
C VAL A 450 -9.12 -24.16 9.62
N GLY A 451 -10.32 -23.91 9.06
CA GLY A 451 -10.48 -23.07 7.87
C GLY A 451 -9.95 -21.65 8.08
N GLN A 452 -10.26 -21.04 9.22
CA GLN A 452 -9.79 -19.69 9.57
C GLN A 452 -8.30 -19.65 9.92
N LEU A 453 -7.78 -20.64 10.65
CA LEU A 453 -6.34 -20.74 10.90
C LEU A 453 -5.54 -20.91 9.59
N TRP A 454 -6.05 -21.70 8.65
CA TRP A 454 -5.46 -21.84 7.32
C TRP A 454 -5.49 -20.51 6.54
N TYR A 455 -6.60 -19.80 6.60
CA TYR A 455 -6.74 -18.46 6.03
C TYR A 455 -5.67 -17.49 6.55
N PHE A 456 -5.51 -17.41 7.87
CA PHE A 456 -4.53 -16.52 8.49
C PHE A 456 -3.09 -16.97 8.27
N TRP A 457 -2.81 -18.28 8.30
CA TRP A 457 -1.47 -18.82 8.04
C TRP A 457 -0.97 -18.46 6.65
N ARG A 458 -1.83 -18.61 5.62
CA ARG A 458 -1.51 -18.21 4.24
C ARG A 458 -1.24 -16.70 4.11
N ARG A 459 -1.79 -15.91 5.03
CA ARG A 459 -1.76 -14.44 5.00
C ARG A 459 -0.90 -13.82 6.08
N ARG A 460 0.11 -14.53 6.61
CA ARG A 460 0.97 -14.22 7.78
C ARG A 460 1.39 -12.74 8.01
N LEU A 461 1.32 -11.86 7.01
CA LEU A 461 1.60 -10.41 7.11
C LEU A 461 0.37 -9.47 7.20
N PHE A 462 -0.86 -9.94 6.96
CA PHE A 462 -2.05 -9.10 6.77
C PHE A 462 -2.74 -8.67 8.09
N ILE A 463 -2.57 -9.42 9.18
CA ILE A 463 -3.29 -9.22 10.45
C ILE A 463 -3.04 -7.81 11.03
N TRP A 464 -1.83 -7.28 10.88
CA TRP A 464 -1.48 -5.93 11.36
C TRP A 464 -2.02 -4.78 10.49
N ILE A 465 -2.35 -5.04 9.22
CA ILE A 465 -2.65 -4.01 8.22
C ILE A 465 -4.16 -3.83 7.99
N SER A 466 -4.98 -4.86 8.27
CA SER A 466 -6.37 -4.89 7.79
C SER A 466 -7.39 -5.40 8.81
N PHE A 467 -7.17 -5.14 10.11
CA PHE A 467 -8.19 -5.36 11.14
C PHE A 467 -9.54 -4.72 10.76
N LEU A 468 -9.50 -3.54 10.13
CA LEU A 468 -10.70 -2.82 9.68
C LEU A 468 -11.42 -3.49 8.50
N ASP A 469 -10.68 -4.07 7.55
CA ASP A 469 -11.25 -4.58 6.29
C ASP A 469 -11.66 -6.07 6.35
N SER A 470 -11.18 -6.82 7.34
CA SER A 470 -11.44 -8.26 7.49
C SER A 470 -11.99 -8.66 8.86
N TYR A 471 -12.74 -7.76 9.50
CA TYR A 471 -13.30 -8.01 10.83
C TYR A 471 -14.23 -9.25 10.88
N PHE A 472 -14.98 -9.57 9.83
CA PHE A 472 -15.81 -10.79 9.82
C PHE A 472 -14.98 -12.06 9.95
N GLU A 473 -13.80 -12.13 9.35
CA GLU A 473 -12.92 -13.31 9.48
C GLU A 473 -12.42 -13.46 10.92
N ILE A 474 -12.18 -12.32 11.58
CA ILE A 474 -11.86 -12.28 13.01
C ILE A 474 -13.08 -12.73 13.84
N LEU A 475 -14.29 -12.30 13.50
CA LEU A 475 -15.52 -12.72 14.17
C LEU A 475 -15.80 -14.22 13.98
N PHE A 476 -15.55 -14.78 12.78
CA PHE A 476 -15.63 -16.23 12.54
C PHE A 476 -14.59 -16.99 13.35
N LEU A 477 -13.35 -16.47 13.46
CA LEU A 477 -12.32 -17.06 14.30
C LEU A 477 -12.71 -17.06 15.79
N ILE A 478 -13.22 -15.94 16.30
CA ILE A 478 -13.68 -15.81 17.69
C ILE A 478 -14.87 -16.74 17.95
N GLN A 479 -15.86 -16.78 17.06
CA GLN A 479 -17.02 -17.68 17.18
C GLN A 479 -16.58 -19.15 17.20
N ALA A 480 -15.70 -19.57 16.29
CA ALA A 480 -15.22 -20.95 16.23
C ALA A 480 -14.41 -21.30 17.50
N LEU A 481 -13.55 -20.41 17.98
CA LEU A 481 -12.79 -20.60 19.21
C LEU A 481 -13.72 -20.73 20.43
N LEU A 482 -14.70 -19.84 20.58
CA LEU A 482 -15.67 -19.89 21.68
C LEU A 482 -16.52 -21.17 21.64
N THR A 483 -16.93 -21.62 20.45
CA THR A 483 -17.64 -22.90 20.28
C THR A 483 -16.79 -24.06 20.77
N VAL A 484 -15.54 -24.17 20.30
CA VAL A 484 -14.64 -25.27 20.68
C VAL A 484 -14.34 -25.26 22.18
N VAL A 485 -14.03 -24.08 22.75
CA VAL A 485 -13.77 -23.94 24.19
C VAL A 485 -15.00 -24.30 25.01
N SER A 486 -16.19 -23.87 24.61
CA SER A 486 -17.45 -24.22 25.28
C SER A 486 -17.68 -25.75 25.29
N GLN A 487 -17.46 -26.42 24.16
CA GLN A 487 -17.62 -27.87 24.08
C GLN A 487 -16.58 -28.61 24.94
N VAL A 488 -15.32 -28.14 24.97
CA VAL A 488 -14.28 -28.68 25.87
C VAL A 488 -14.66 -28.50 27.34
N LEU A 489 -15.15 -27.32 27.74
CA LEU A 489 -15.60 -27.06 29.10
C LEU A 489 -16.81 -27.92 29.49
N ARG A 490 -17.70 -28.21 28.53
CA ARG A 490 -18.79 -29.16 28.71
C ARG A 490 -18.27 -30.57 28.98
N PHE A 491 -17.25 -31.03 28.24
CA PHE A 491 -16.60 -32.32 28.51
C PHE A 491 -15.95 -32.38 29.90
N LEU A 492 -15.41 -31.24 30.37
CA LEU A 492 -14.86 -31.08 31.72
C LEU A 492 -15.93 -30.84 32.80
N ALA A 493 -17.22 -30.85 32.43
CA ALA A 493 -18.36 -30.59 33.32
C ALA A 493 -18.27 -29.25 34.09
N VAL A 494 -17.67 -28.22 33.48
CA VAL A 494 -17.55 -26.88 34.07
C VAL A 494 -18.74 -26.03 33.69
N GLU A 495 -19.46 -25.46 34.67
CA GLU A 495 -20.72 -24.70 34.49
C GLU A 495 -20.60 -23.48 33.56
N TRP A 496 -19.41 -22.88 33.45
CA TRP A 496 -19.10 -21.75 32.57
C TRP A 496 -19.21 -22.05 31.06
N TYR A 497 -19.48 -23.29 30.68
CA TYR A 497 -19.69 -23.66 29.27
C TYR A 497 -20.92 -22.98 28.65
N LEU A 498 -22.00 -22.76 29.43
CA LEU A 498 -23.28 -22.24 28.92
C LEU A 498 -23.20 -20.77 28.47
N PRO A 499 -22.63 -19.82 29.26
CA PRO A 499 -22.42 -18.46 28.79
C PRO A 499 -21.58 -18.40 27.51
N LEU A 500 -20.49 -19.15 27.43
CA LEU A 500 -19.63 -19.20 26.25
C LEU A 500 -20.36 -19.76 25.02
N LEU A 501 -21.22 -20.76 25.22
CA LEU A 501 -22.07 -21.34 24.16
C LEU A 501 -23.02 -20.29 23.59
N VAL A 502 -23.73 -19.56 24.48
CA VAL A 502 -24.70 -18.52 24.09
C VAL A 502 -23.99 -17.33 23.45
N SER A 503 -22.84 -16.88 23.98
CA SER A 503 -22.04 -15.85 23.34
C SER A 503 -21.60 -16.25 21.93
N SER A 504 -21.18 -17.50 21.75
CA SER A 504 -20.85 -18.03 20.42
C SER A 504 -22.08 -18.12 19.50
N LEU A 505 -23.26 -18.41 20.02
CA LEU A 505 -24.51 -18.46 19.25
C LEU A 505 -24.88 -17.07 18.72
N VAL A 506 -24.83 -16.05 19.58
CA VAL A 506 -25.10 -14.64 19.20
C VAL A 506 -24.11 -14.19 18.13
N LEU A 507 -22.82 -14.45 18.32
CA LEU A 507 -21.80 -14.15 17.30
C LEU A 507 -22.04 -14.91 15.99
N GLY A 508 -22.49 -16.17 16.07
CA GLY A 508 -22.82 -16.96 14.89
C GLY A 508 -23.96 -16.38 14.05
N TRP A 509 -25.02 -15.86 14.71
CA TRP A 509 -26.10 -15.15 14.04
C TRP A 509 -25.65 -13.81 13.46
N LEU A 510 -24.81 -13.05 14.18
CA LEU A 510 -24.21 -11.81 13.65
C LEU A 510 -23.35 -12.09 12.42
N ASN A 511 -22.62 -13.20 12.40
CA ASN A 511 -21.80 -13.61 11.26
C ASN A 511 -22.62 -13.94 10.00
N LEU A 512 -23.94 -14.19 10.08
CA LEU A 512 -24.78 -14.32 8.88
C LEU A 512 -24.79 -13.04 8.04
N LEU A 513 -24.54 -11.88 8.65
CA LEU A 513 -24.42 -10.61 7.93
C LEU A 513 -23.29 -10.62 6.91
N TYR A 514 -22.28 -11.50 7.04
CA TYR A 514 -21.25 -11.68 6.03
C TYR A 514 -21.84 -12.06 4.67
N TYR A 515 -22.83 -12.96 4.65
CA TYR A 515 -23.41 -13.47 3.41
C TYR A 515 -24.31 -12.45 2.69
N THR A 516 -24.68 -11.35 3.36
CA THR A 516 -25.42 -10.25 2.72
C THR A 516 -24.61 -9.55 1.62
N ARG A 517 -23.28 -9.72 1.62
CA ARG A 517 -22.36 -9.19 0.59
C ARG A 517 -22.67 -9.68 -0.82
N GLY A 518 -23.33 -10.84 -0.97
CA GLY A 518 -23.68 -11.40 -2.27
C GLY A 518 -24.73 -10.60 -3.05
N LEU A 519 -25.56 -9.83 -2.34
CA LEU A 519 -26.58 -8.97 -2.92
C LEU A 519 -26.07 -7.53 -2.98
N GLN A 520 -26.31 -6.83 -4.10
CA GLN A 520 -25.81 -5.47 -4.29
C GLN A 520 -26.41 -4.48 -3.29
N HIS A 521 -27.74 -4.45 -3.18
CA HIS A 521 -28.43 -3.49 -2.30
C HIS A 521 -28.04 -3.71 -0.84
N THR A 522 -28.25 -4.92 -0.32
CA THR A 522 -27.93 -5.27 1.08
C THR A 522 -26.44 -5.20 1.39
N GLY A 523 -25.58 -5.57 0.43
CA GLY A 523 -24.13 -5.52 0.59
C GLY A 523 -23.60 -4.09 0.78
N ILE A 524 -24.16 -3.11 0.04
CA ILE A 524 -23.80 -1.70 0.21
C ILE A 524 -24.17 -1.23 1.63
N TYR A 525 -25.39 -1.49 2.09
CA TYR A 525 -25.79 -1.13 3.46
C TYR A 525 -24.94 -1.84 4.54
N SER A 526 -24.58 -3.10 4.32
CA SER A 526 -23.69 -3.84 5.22
C SER A 526 -22.33 -3.14 5.36
N VAL A 527 -21.74 -2.65 4.27
CA VAL A 527 -20.50 -1.86 4.29
C VAL A 527 -20.67 -0.54 5.04
N MET A 528 -21.83 0.12 4.91
CA MET A 528 -22.12 1.35 5.66
C MET A 528 -22.16 1.10 7.16
N ILE A 529 -22.92 0.09 7.59
CA ILE A 529 -23.03 -0.31 9.00
C ILE A 529 -21.66 -0.66 9.58
N GLN A 530 -20.84 -1.38 8.82
CA GLN A 530 -19.46 -1.73 9.21
C GLN A 530 -18.60 -0.53 9.54
N LYS A 531 -18.57 0.46 8.64
CA LYS A 531 -17.77 1.67 8.83
C LYS A 531 -18.24 2.48 10.03
N VAL A 532 -19.56 2.64 10.17
CA VAL A 532 -20.20 3.35 11.28
C VAL A 532 -19.83 2.70 12.62
N ILE A 533 -19.97 1.37 12.74
CA ILE A 533 -19.67 0.65 13.98
C ILE A 533 -18.17 0.68 14.28
N LEU A 534 -17.30 0.34 13.34
CA LEU A 534 -15.91 0.05 13.69
C LEU A 534 -15.05 1.31 13.88
N ARG A 535 -15.28 2.36 13.08
CA ARG A 535 -14.47 3.58 13.13
C ARG A 535 -15.03 4.59 14.14
N ASP A 536 -16.36 4.74 14.14
CA ASP A 536 -16.97 5.90 14.80
C ASP A 536 -17.55 5.52 16.18
N LEU A 537 -18.08 4.30 16.37
CA LEU A 537 -18.53 3.83 17.68
C LEU A 537 -17.39 3.70 18.71
N LEU A 538 -16.16 3.34 18.29
CA LEU A 538 -15.06 3.15 19.25
C LEU A 538 -14.61 4.47 19.90
N ARG A 539 -14.51 5.55 19.11
CA ARG A 539 -14.17 6.89 19.62
C ARG A 539 -15.25 7.37 20.58
N PHE A 540 -16.51 7.12 20.21
CA PHE A 540 -17.65 7.42 21.05
C PHE A 540 -17.65 6.61 22.36
N LEU A 541 -17.44 5.30 22.27
CA LEU A 541 -17.40 4.40 23.42
C LEU A 541 -16.34 4.85 24.43
N LEU A 542 -15.18 5.34 23.96
CA LEU A 542 -14.15 5.87 24.86
C LEU A 542 -14.64 7.08 25.65
N VAL A 543 -15.24 8.08 24.98
CA VAL A 543 -15.80 9.27 25.66
C VAL A 543 -16.93 8.88 26.60
N TYR A 544 -17.83 8.00 26.15
CA TYR A 544 -18.93 7.50 26.97
C TYR A 544 -18.43 6.73 28.21
N LEU A 545 -17.40 5.88 28.08
CA LEU A 545 -16.81 5.15 29.20
C LEU A 545 -16.20 6.09 30.25
N VAL A 546 -15.55 7.19 29.84
CA VAL A 546 -15.03 8.20 30.78
C VAL A 546 -16.17 8.81 31.59
N PHE A 547 -17.29 9.16 30.95
CA PHE A 547 -18.48 9.66 31.63
C PHE A 547 -19.09 8.58 32.54
N LEU A 548 -19.31 7.37 32.03
CA LEU A 548 -19.90 6.27 32.77
C LEU A 548 -19.12 5.96 34.06
N PHE A 549 -17.79 5.80 33.96
CA PHE A 549 -16.95 5.53 35.12
C PHE A 549 -16.88 6.72 36.09
N GLY A 550 -16.77 7.95 35.57
CA GLY A 550 -16.73 9.15 36.43
C GLY A 550 -17.98 9.31 37.28
N PHE A 551 -19.16 9.14 36.68
CA PHE A 551 -20.43 9.21 37.40
C PHE A 551 -20.68 7.96 38.27
N ALA A 552 -20.25 6.77 37.85
CA ALA A 552 -20.35 5.56 38.66
C ALA A 552 -19.54 5.68 39.96
N VAL A 553 -18.30 6.16 39.90
CA VAL A 553 -17.46 6.38 41.08
C VAL A 553 -18.07 7.42 42.02
N ALA A 554 -18.62 8.52 41.48
CA ALA A 554 -19.29 9.53 42.27
C ALA A 554 -20.53 8.99 43.00
N LEU A 555 -21.38 8.21 42.31
CA LEU A 555 -22.56 7.58 42.92
C LEU A 555 -22.21 6.54 43.98
N VAL A 556 -21.21 5.69 43.71
CA VAL A 556 -20.74 4.70 44.69
C VAL A 556 -20.20 5.40 45.94
N SER A 557 -19.41 6.47 45.76
CA SER A 557 -18.84 7.21 46.90
C SER A 557 -19.94 7.84 47.77
N LEU A 558 -20.96 8.45 47.15
CA LEU A 558 -22.12 9.00 47.86
C LEU A 558 -22.99 7.93 48.52
N SER A 559 -23.08 6.73 47.93
CA SER A 559 -23.83 5.61 48.50
C SER A 559 -23.10 4.89 49.64
N ARG A 560 -21.76 4.88 49.64
CA ARG A 560 -20.92 4.28 50.70
C ARG A 560 -20.91 5.09 51.99
N GLU A 561 -20.93 6.41 51.90
CA GLU A 561 -21.02 7.31 53.07
C GLU A 561 -22.30 7.05 53.90
N ALA A 562 -23.34 6.48 53.31
CA ALA A 562 -24.53 6.04 54.04
C ALA A 562 -24.29 4.80 54.92
N LEU A 563 -23.30 3.96 54.59
CA LEU A 563 -23.02 2.67 55.26
C LEU A 563 -22.21 2.85 56.55
N ASP A 564 -21.29 3.82 56.60
CA ASP A 564 -20.36 4.01 57.73
C ASP A 564 -20.97 4.76 58.94
N SER A 565 -22.27 5.08 58.90
CA SER A 565 -22.97 5.73 60.03
C SER A 565 -23.76 4.77 60.94
N GLY A 566 -23.52 3.46 60.83
CA GLY A 566 -23.95 2.47 61.82
C GLY A 566 -22.97 2.38 62.98
N VAL A 567 -23.35 2.91 64.14
CA VAL A 567 -22.62 2.86 65.42
C VAL A 567 -22.05 1.47 65.73
N PRO A 568 -20.77 1.31 66.13
CA PRO A 568 -20.25 0.05 66.62
C PRO A 568 -20.53 -0.10 68.12
N THR A 569 -21.56 -0.86 68.50
CA THR A 569 -21.72 -1.37 69.87
C THR A 569 -21.12 -2.76 69.98
N GLY A 570 -19.87 -2.84 70.44
CA GLY A 570 -19.37 -4.04 71.10
C GLY A 570 -19.63 -3.99 72.61
N PRO A 571 -19.29 -5.06 73.34
CA PRO A 571 -19.86 -6.41 73.24
C PRO A 571 -20.48 -6.78 74.60
N ASN A 572 -21.43 -7.74 74.68
CA ASN A 572 -21.59 -8.56 75.89
C ASN A 572 -22.58 -9.74 75.72
N VAL A 573 -22.03 -10.94 75.97
CA VAL A 573 -22.57 -12.03 76.80
C VAL A 573 -23.69 -12.95 76.24
N THR A 574 -23.22 -14.15 75.85
CA THR A 574 -23.80 -15.51 75.94
C THR A 574 -25.29 -15.75 75.63
N GLU A 575 -25.58 -16.63 74.66
CA GLU A 575 -25.93 -18.04 74.91
C GLU A 575 -26.21 -18.85 73.63
N ALA A 576 -25.74 -20.11 73.67
CA ALA A 576 -26.25 -21.35 73.08
C ALA A 576 -26.62 -21.47 71.57
N ALA A 577 -25.94 -22.43 70.93
CA ALA A 577 -26.27 -23.03 69.65
C ALA A 577 -27.52 -23.95 69.74
N GLN A 578 -28.43 -23.88 68.76
CA GLN A 578 -28.69 -24.94 67.75
C GLN A 578 -29.91 -24.62 66.83
N PRO A 579 -30.02 -25.30 65.65
CA PRO A 579 -30.67 -24.78 64.45
C PRO A 579 -32.11 -25.31 64.25
N GLY A 580 -32.98 -24.50 63.63
CA GLY A 580 -34.35 -24.90 63.35
C GLY A 580 -35.04 -24.01 62.33
N VAL A 581 -35.03 -24.48 61.08
CA VAL A 581 -36.04 -24.36 60.01
C VAL A 581 -37.18 -23.35 60.23
N GLY A 582 -37.31 -22.41 59.27
CA GLY A 582 -38.61 -21.86 58.88
C GLY A 582 -38.80 -20.37 59.11
N ARG A 583 -38.19 -19.53 58.27
CA ARG A 583 -38.80 -18.26 57.85
C ARG A 583 -38.20 -17.81 56.53
N GLU A 584 -38.92 -18.14 55.46
CA GLU A 584 -38.82 -17.41 54.20
C GLU A 584 -39.34 -15.98 54.41
N ASP A 585 -38.76 -15.05 53.66
CA ASP A 585 -39.10 -13.64 53.50
C ASP A 585 -38.84 -12.68 54.68
N GLU A 586 -37.65 -12.07 54.65
CA GLU A 586 -37.55 -10.61 54.51
C GLU A 586 -36.31 -10.28 53.67
N GLY A 587 -36.53 -9.88 52.42
CA GLY A 587 -35.50 -9.47 51.48
C GLY A 587 -34.72 -8.28 52.01
N GLY A 588 -33.54 -8.53 52.56
CA GLY A 588 -32.55 -7.49 52.82
C GLY A 588 -32.21 -6.80 51.49
N SER A 589 -32.62 -5.54 51.37
CA SER A 589 -32.31 -4.68 50.23
C SER A 589 -30.80 -4.64 50.01
N SER A 590 -30.30 -5.36 48.99
CA SER A 590 -28.94 -5.19 48.50
C SER A 590 -28.75 -3.73 48.13
N SER A 591 -27.73 -3.07 48.69
CA SER A 591 -27.46 -1.67 48.34
C SER A 591 -27.33 -1.56 46.82
N PRO A 592 -28.08 -0.67 46.15
CA PRO A 592 -28.15 -0.67 44.68
C PRO A 592 -26.81 -0.35 43.99
N TYR A 593 -25.83 0.14 44.75
CA TYR A 593 -24.51 0.59 44.30
C TYR A 593 -23.38 0.00 45.16
N GLY A 594 -23.44 -1.30 45.47
CA GLY A 594 -22.43 -1.98 46.31
C GLY A 594 -21.00 -1.91 45.76
N GLY A 595 -20.84 -1.90 44.43
CA GLY A 595 -19.56 -1.78 43.73
C GLY A 595 -19.57 -0.82 42.54
N ILE A 596 -18.38 -0.41 42.09
CA ILE A 596 -18.19 0.45 40.90
C ILE A 596 -18.77 -0.20 39.64
N LEU A 597 -18.61 -1.52 39.50
CA LEU A 597 -19.15 -2.28 38.37
C LEU A 597 -20.68 -2.30 38.39
N ASP A 598 -21.29 -2.57 39.54
CA ASP A 598 -22.76 -2.59 39.67
C ASP A 598 -23.36 -1.21 39.39
N ALA A 599 -22.76 -0.15 39.94
CA ALA A 599 -23.18 1.22 39.63
C ALA A 599 -22.98 1.60 38.16
N SER A 600 -21.88 1.16 37.53
CA SER A 600 -21.69 1.37 36.10
C SER A 600 -22.72 0.61 35.26
N LEU A 601 -23.14 -0.59 35.69
CA LEU A 601 -24.18 -1.37 35.01
C LEU A 601 -25.56 -0.72 35.15
N GLU A 602 -25.92 -0.22 36.33
CA GLU A 602 -27.18 0.51 36.53
C GLU A 602 -27.22 1.80 35.70
N LEU A 603 -26.14 2.59 35.69
CA LEU A 603 -26.02 3.77 34.82
C LEU A 603 -26.08 3.41 33.31
N PHE A 604 -25.49 2.29 32.94
CA PHE A 604 -25.58 1.78 31.56
C PHE A 604 -27.02 1.38 31.20
N LYS A 605 -27.76 0.72 32.10
CA LYS A 605 -29.20 0.43 31.91
C LYS A 605 -30.01 1.72 31.74
N PHE A 606 -29.70 2.77 32.49
CA PHE A 606 -30.33 4.09 32.29
C PHE A 606 -30.07 4.66 30.89
N THR A 607 -28.86 4.50 30.37
CA THR A 607 -28.51 4.98 29.01
C THR A 607 -29.32 4.26 27.92
N ILE A 608 -29.60 2.98 28.10
CA ILE A 608 -30.43 2.18 27.16
C ILE A 608 -31.93 2.51 27.31
N GLY A 609 -32.34 3.12 28.42
CA GLY A 609 -33.74 3.38 28.75
C GLY A 609 -34.42 2.27 29.56
N MET A 610 -33.64 1.33 30.09
CA MET A 610 -34.10 0.24 30.97
C MET A 610 -33.90 0.53 32.46
N GLY A 611 -33.31 1.68 32.82
CA GLY A 611 -33.05 2.03 34.20
C GLY A 611 -34.32 2.49 34.91
N GLU A 612 -34.66 1.82 36.02
CA GLU A 612 -35.71 2.30 36.91
C GLU A 612 -35.12 3.33 37.87
N LEU A 613 -35.74 4.52 37.93
CA LEU A 613 -35.53 5.47 39.01
C LEU A 613 -36.16 4.90 40.29
N ALA A 614 -35.61 3.81 40.82
CA ALA A 614 -36.02 3.32 42.13
C ALA A 614 -35.74 4.45 43.12
N PHE A 615 -36.80 5.01 43.71
CA PHE A 615 -36.68 6.02 44.74
C PHE A 615 -35.99 5.39 45.94
N GLN A 616 -34.69 5.65 46.05
CA GLN A 616 -33.89 5.11 47.14
C GLN A 616 -34.16 5.94 48.40
N ASP A 617 -35.12 5.51 49.21
CA ASP A 617 -35.43 6.14 50.51
C ASP A 617 -34.31 5.94 51.57
N GLN A 618 -33.23 5.25 51.21
CA GLN A 618 -32.11 4.88 52.09
C GLN A 618 -30.88 5.82 52.01
N LEU A 619 -30.82 6.82 51.12
CA LEU A 619 -29.63 7.70 50.98
C LEU A 619 -29.78 9.06 51.69
N ARG A 620 -28.77 9.40 52.50
CA ARG A 620 -28.69 10.64 53.29
C ARG A 620 -28.65 11.92 52.44
N PHE A 621 -28.05 11.86 51.25
CA PHE A 621 -27.92 12.98 50.30
C PHE A 621 -28.78 12.80 49.04
N ARG A 622 -30.07 12.48 49.22
CA ARG A 622 -31.04 12.23 48.13
C ARG A 622 -31.05 13.31 47.04
N GLY A 623 -31.01 14.59 47.41
CA GLY A 623 -31.04 15.70 46.46
C GLY A 623 -29.82 15.74 45.54
N VAL A 624 -28.64 15.44 46.07
CA VAL A 624 -27.38 15.44 45.30
C VAL A 624 -27.31 14.24 44.37
N VAL A 625 -27.73 13.06 44.83
CA VAL A 625 -27.77 11.84 44.01
C VAL A 625 -28.76 11.99 42.85
N LEU A 626 -29.95 12.54 43.11
CA LEU A 626 -30.95 12.80 42.08
C LEU A 626 -30.45 13.83 41.05
N LEU A 627 -29.82 14.91 41.51
CA LEU A 627 -29.25 15.93 40.64
C LEU A 627 -28.10 15.37 39.79
N LEU A 628 -27.24 14.55 40.37
CA LEU A 628 -26.12 13.91 39.67
C LEU A 628 -26.62 12.91 38.61
N LEU A 629 -27.66 12.14 38.93
CA LEU A 629 -28.26 11.20 38.00
C LEU A 629 -29.04 11.90 36.87
N LEU A 630 -29.77 12.98 37.18
CA LEU A 630 -30.41 13.82 36.17
C LEU A 630 -29.37 14.49 35.25
N ALA A 631 -28.28 15.01 35.82
CA ALA A 631 -27.18 15.59 35.07
C ALA A 631 -26.50 14.55 34.18
N TYR A 632 -26.26 13.34 34.69
CA TYR A 632 -25.74 12.22 33.90
C TYR A 632 -26.64 11.90 32.71
N VAL A 633 -27.94 11.74 32.94
CA VAL A 633 -28.91 11.42 31.89
C VAL A 633 -28.93 12.52 30.84
N LEU A 634 -29.06 13.78 31.24
CA LEU A 634 -29.12 14.92 30.32
C LEU A 634 -27.82 15.09 29.51
N LEU A 635 -26.66 15.02 30.16
CA LEU A 635 -25.36 15.09 29.48
C LEU A 635 -25.14 13.92 28.54
N THR A 636 -25.55 12.71 28.94
CA THR A 636 -25.42 11.51 28.11
C THR A 636 -26.32 11.59 26.88
N TYR A 637 -27.56 12.07 27.01
CA TYR A 637 -28.44 12.28 25.85
C TYR A 637 -27.92 13.37 24.90
N ILE A 638 -27.42 14.49 25.42
CA ILE A 638 -26.79 15.53 24.59
C ILE A 638 -25.56 14.96 23.86
N LEU A 639 -24.73 14.19 24.56
CA LEU A 639 -23.57 13.53 23.97
C LEU A 639 -24.00 12.56 22.86
N LEU A 640 -24.97 11.68 23.11
CA LEU A 640 -25.49 10.72 22.14
C LEU A 640 -26.06 11.41 20.90
N LEU A 641 -26.85 12.47 21.08
CA LEU A 641 -27.46 13.21 19.97
C LEU A 641 -26.42 13.95 19.13
N ASN A 642 -25.52 14.70 19.77
CA ASN A 642 -24.46 15.44 19.07
C ASN A 642 -23.53 14.49 18.30
N MET A 643 -23.24 13.32 18.88
CA MET A 643 -22.42 12.30 18.23
C MET A 643 -23.16 11.62 17.07
N LEU A 644 -24.45 11.29 17.22
CA LEU A 644 -25.25 10.72 16.14
C LEU A 644 -25.30 11.66 14.92
N ILE A 645 -25.51 12.96 15.15
CA ILE A 645 -25.55 13.98 14.09
C ILE A 645 -24.19 14.09 13.39
N ALA A 646 -23.10 14.21 14.15
CA ALA A 646 -21.75 14.32 13.59
C ALA A 646 -21.36 13.06 12.79
N LEU A 647 -21.65 11.88 13.34
CA LEU A 647 -21.36 10.59 12.73
C LEU A 647 -22.17 10.40 11.45
N MET A 648 -23.49 10.57 11.49
CA MET A 648 -24.33 10.35 10.32
C MET A 648 -24.02 11.35 9.20
N SER A 649 -23.71 12.61 9.51
CA SER A 649 -23.39 13.62 8.49
C SER A 649 -22.08 13.32 7.75
N GLU A 650 -20.99 13.03 8.46
CA GLU A 650 -19.69 12.77 7.83
C GLU A 650 -19.64 11.38 7.17
N THR A 651 -20.24 10.37 7.81
CA THR A 651 -20.31 9.02 7.24
C THR A 651 -21.18 9.00 6.01
N VAL A 652 -22.43 9.46 6.03
CA VAL A 652 -23.32 9.33 4.86
C VAL A 652 -22.71 10.00 3.62
N ASN A 653 -22.12 11.20 3.77
CA ASN A 653 -21.53 11.92 2.64
C ASN A 653 -20.25 11.26 2.09
N SER A 654 -19.33 10.82 2.96
CA SER A 654 -18.08 10.15 2.52
C SER A 654 -18.29 8.70 2.11
N VAL A 655 -19.27 8.03 2.71
CA VAL A 655 -19.55 6.62 2.52
C VAL A 655 -20.45 6.41 1.31
N ALA A 656 -21.37 7.32 0.95
CA ALA A 656 -22.19 7.15 -0.24
C ALA A 656 -21.36 7.03 -1.53
N THR A 657 -20.27 7.78 -1.64
CA THR A 657 -19.39 7.78 -2.83
C THR A 657 -18.44 6.58 -2.87
N ASP A 658 -17.85 6.20 -1.73
CA ASP A 658 -16.88 5.10 -1.66
C ASP A 658 -17.50 3.73 -1.28
N SER A 659 -18.78 3.64 -0.92
CA SER A 659 -19.40 2.35 -0.49
C SER A 659 -19.46 1.33 -1.60
N TRP A 660 -19.82 1.77 -2.81
CA TRP A 660 -19.97 0.86 -3.94
C TRP A 660 -18.63 0.22 -4.32
N SER A 661 -17.55 1.01 -4.31
CA SER A 661 -16.20 0.54 -4.61
C SER A 661 -15.65 -0.37 -3.51
N ILE A 662 -15.96 -0.09 -2.24
CA ILE A 662 -15.59 -0.98 -1.11
C ILE A 662 -16.38 -2.27 -1.13
N TRP A 663 -17.68 -2.22 -1.42
CA TRP A 663 -18.50 -3.42 -1.62
C TRP A 663 -17.93 -4.28 -2.76
N LYS A 664 -17.55 -3.66 -3.89
CA LYS A 664 -16.87 -4.36 -4.99
C LYS A 664 -15.55 -4.98 -4.56
N LEU A 665 -14.73 -4.31 -3.74
CA LEU A 665 -13.50 -4.87 -3.17
C LEU A 665 -13.80 -6.07 -2.25
N GLN A 666 -14.78 -5.98 -1.36
CA GLN A 666 -15.19 -7.09 -0.49
C GLN A 666 -15.70 -8.29 -1.29
N LYS A 667 -16.47 -8.03 -2.36
CA LYS A 667 -16.91 -9.03 -3.32
C LYS A 667 -15.72 -9.69 -4.03
N ALA A 668 -14.73 -8.90 -4.45
CA ALA A 668 -13.50 -9.40 -5.09
C ALA A 668 -12.69 -10.31 -4.16
N ILE A 669 -12.54 -9.93 -2.89
CA ILE A 669 -11.90 -10.75 -1.84
C ILE A 669 -12.61 -12.10 -1.71
N SER A 670 -13.94 -12.09 -1.66
CA SER A 670 -14.77 -13.30 -1.55
C SER A 670 -14.62 -14.21 -2.78
N VAL A 671 -14.64 -13.64 -3.99
CA VAL A 671 -14.39 -14.37 -5.26
C VAL A 671 -13.05 -15.08 -5.22
N LEU A 672 -12.00 -14.34 -4.87
CA LEU A 672 -10.63 -14.85 -4.88
C LEU A 672 -10.40 -15.93 -3.82
N GLU A 673 -11.09 -15.83 -2.68
CA GLU A 673 -11.12 -16.86 -1.65
C GLU A 673 -11.82 -18.14 -2.14
N MET A 674 -12.97 -17.98 -2.79
CA MET A 674 -13.74 -19.10 -3.33
C MET A 674 -13.03 -19.81 -4.50
N GLU A 675 -12.23 -19.10 -5.30
CA GLU A 675 -11.43 -19.68 -6.38
C GLU A 675 -10.34 -20.61 -5.85
N ASN A 676 -9.75 -20.27 -4.70
CA ASN A 676 -8.73 -21.09 -4.05
C ASN A 676 -9.30 -22.42 -3.51
N GLY A 677 -10.62 -22.49 -3.30
CA GLY A 677 -11.32 -23.65 -2.79
C GLY A 677 -11.15 -23.85 -1.28
N TYR A 678 -11.75 -24.93 -0.77
CA TYR A 678 -11.61 -25.33 0.63
C TYR A 678 -10.24 -25.96 0.89
N TRP A 679 -9.79 -25.91 2.13
CA TRP A 679 -8.48 -26.45 2.54
C TRP A 679 -8.29 -27.93 2.17
N TRP A 680 -9.36 -28.75 2.19
CA TRP A 680 -9.32 -30.17 1.85
C TRP A 680 -9.29 -30.49 0.34
N CYS A 681 -9.69 -29.55 -0.53
CA CYS A 681 -9.89 -29.79 -1.97
C CYS A 681 -9.52 -28.54 -2.76
N ARG A 682 -8.25 -28.46 -3.16
CA ARG A 682 -7.78 -27.40 -4.06
C ARG A 682 -8.38 -27.61 -5.44
N ARG A 683 -9.22 -26.67 -5.88
CA ARG A 683 -9.72 -26.69 -7.25
C ARG A 683 -8.65 -26.12 -8.18
N LYS A 684 -8.50 -26.71 -9.37
CA LYS A 684 -7.79 -26.04 -10.45
C LYS A 684 -8.53 -24.74 -10.76
N LYS A 685 -7.86 -23.60 -10.59
CA LYS A 685 -8.38 -22.27 -10.95
C LYS A 685 -8.82 -22.33 -12.43
N ARG A 686 -9.96 -21.76 -12.80
CA ARG A 686 -10.31 -21.67 -14.23
C ARG A 686 -9.76 -20.36 -14.75
N ARG A 687 -8.92 -20.42 -15.78
CA ARG A 687 -8.40 -19.23 -16.43
C ARG A 687 -9.55 -18.47 -17.10
N ALA A 688 -9.60 -17.16 -16.89
CA ALA A 688 -10.57 -16.31 -17.55
C ALA A 688 -10.04 -15.82 -18.91
N GLY A 689 -10.95 -15.47 -19.83
CA GLY A 689 -10.60 -14.94 -21.15
C GLY A 689 -10.37 -15.99 -22.23
N VAL A 690 -10.02 -15.51 -23.43
CA VAL A 690 -9.79 -16.31 -24.65
C VAL A 690 -8.37 -16.04 -25.15
N LYS A 691 -7.70 -17.09 -25.63
CA LYS A 691 -6.37 -16.96 -26.24
C LYS A 691 -6.52 -16.48 -27.69
N LEU A 692 -5.96 -15.33 -28.00
CA LEU A 692 -6.04 -14.70 -29.33
C LEU A 692 -4.64 -14.30 -29.81
N ALA A 693 -4.42 -14.37 -31.12
CA ALA A 693 -3.23 -13.80 -31.75
C ALA A 693 -3.52 -12.33 -32.08
N VAL A 694 -2.89 -11.42 -31.34
CA VAL A 694 -3.22 -9.98 -31.41
C VAL A 694 -2.28 -9.21 -32.35
N GLY A 695 -1.17 -9.82 -32.72
CA GLY A 695 -0.21 -9.24 -33.66
C GLY A 695 0.95 -10.18 -33.94
N THR A 696 2.04 -9.63 -34.45
CA THR A 696 3.32 -10.31 -34.66
C THR A 696 4.37 -9.72 -33.72
N ARG A 697 5.17 -10.59 -33.11
CA ARG A 697 6.33 -10.17 -32.32
C ARG A 697 7.41 -9.61 -33.24
N PRO A 698 8.38 -8.84 -32.71
CA PRO A 698 9.54 -8.40 -33.49
C PRO A 698 10.32 -9.56 -34.14
N ASP A 699 10.26 -10.74 -33.52
CA ASP A 699 10.89 -11.98 -34.02
C ASP A 699 10.09 -12.66 -35.16
N GLY A 700 8.98 -12.06 -35.61
CA GLY A 700 8.12 -12.59 -36.67
C GLY A 700 7.12 -13.67 -36.25
N SER A 701 7.24 -14.23 -35.04
CA SER A 701 6.27 -15.18 -34.48
C SER A 701 4.94 -14.50 -34.13
N PRO A 702 3.77 -15.18 -34.23
CA PRO A 702 2.50 -14.62 -33.78
C PRO A 702 2.53 -14.33 -32.27
N ASP A 703 2.06 -13.15 -31.88
CA ASP A 703 1.96 -12.76 -30.48
C ASP A 703 0.62 -13.22 -29.90
N GLU A 704 0.66 -14.37 -29.24
CA GLU A 704 -0.51 -14.98 -28.62
C GLU A 704 -0.68 -14.52 -27.17
N ARG A 705 -1.82 -13.91 -26.87
CA ARG A 705 -2.15 -13.40 -25.54
C ARG A 705 -3.50 -13.91 -25.06
N TRP A 706 -3.66 -13.94 -23.74
CA TRP A 706 -4.94 -14.21 -23.12
C TRP A 706 -5.67 -12.90 -22.91
N CYS A 707 -6.72 -12.69 -23.70
CA CYS A 707 -7.47 -11.46 -23.70
C CYS A 707 -8.86 -11.66 -23.10
N PHE A 708 -9.36 -10.64 -22.42
CA PHE A 708 -10.72 -10.56 -21.93
C PHE A 708 -11.50 -9.56 -22.78
N ARG A 709 -12.61 -10.03 -23.37
CA ARG A 709 -13.48 -9.20 -24.19
C ARG A 709 -14.41 -8.38 -23.28
N VAL A 710 -14.39 -7.07 -23.44
CA VAL A 710 -15.23 -6.12 -22.71
C VAL A 710 -16.01 -5.28 -23.71
N GLU A 711 -17.33 -5.32 -23.58
CA GLU A 711 -18.25 -4.44 -24.29
C GLU A 711 -18.40 -3.13 -23.51
N GLU A 712 -18.00 -2.03 -24.15
CA GLU A 712 -18.13 -0.67 -23.66
C GLU A 712 -19.13 0.10 -24.53
N VAL A 713 -20.14 0.71 -23.92
CA VAL A 713 -21.03 1.66 -24.62
C VAL A 713 -20.68 3.06 -24.13
N ASN A 714 -20.20 3.91 -25.02
CA ASN A 714 -19.82 5.28 -24.68
C ASN A 714 -20.31 6.28 -25.73
N TRP A 715 -21.48 6.86 -25.48
CA TRP A 715 -22.10 7.89 -26.32
C TRP A 715 -21.23 9.14 -26.44
N ALA A 716 -20.67 9.63 -25.34
CA ALA A 716 -19.87 10.86 -25.33
C ALA A 716 -18.55 10.73 -26.09
N ALA A 717 -17.88 9.58 -25.98
CA ALA A 717 -16.65 9.32 -26.76
C ALA A 717 -16.95 9.07 -28.24
N TRP A 718 -18.12 8.50 -28.56
CA TRP A 718 -18.53 8.29 -29.94
C TRP A 718 -18.75 9.61 -30.69
N GLU A 719 -19.44 10.57 -30.07
CA GLU A 719 -19.61 11.92 -30.65
C GLU A 719 -18.27 12.59 -30.99
N GLN A 720 -17.24 12.34 -30.17
CA GLN A 720 -15.88 12.87 -30.39
C GLN A 720 -15.08 12.10 -31.48
N THR A 721 -15.44 10.84 -31.75
CA THR A 721 -14.68 9.94 -32.63
C THR A 721 -15.35 9.66 -33.98
N LEU A 722 -16.57 10.16 -34.21
CA LEU A 722 -17.29 10.16 -35.51
C LEU A 722 -16.41 10.44 -36.75
N PRO A 723 -15.37 11.31 -36.72
CA PRO A 723 -14.51 11.54 -37.89
C PRO A 723 -13.55 10.39 -38.23
N THR A 724 -13.39 9.39 -37.37
CA THR A 724 -12.26 8.42 -37.40
C THR A 724 -12.66 6.93 -37.40
N VAL A 725 -13.94 6.59 -37.33
CA VAL A 725 -14.38 5.20 -37.20
C VAL A 725 -14.43 4.49 -38.55
N CYS A 726 -13.67 3.40 -38.70
CA CYS A 726 -13.87 2.41 -39.76
C CYS A 726 -14.77 1.29 -39.22
N GLU A 727 -15.98 1.20 -39.76
CA GLU A 727 -17.02 0.24 -39.35
C GLU A 727 -16.94 -1.06 -40.16
N GLU A 728 -16.02 -1.99 -39.89
CA GLU A 728 -16.19 -3.37 -40.40
C GLU A 728 -15.63 -4.45 -39.44
N PRO A 729 -16.34 -5.58 -39.26
CA PRO A 729 -15.87 -6.73 -38.51
C PRO A 729 -15.03 -7.64 -39.43
N ALA A 730 -13.71 -7.52 -39.39
CA ALA A 730 -12.83 -8.47 -40.07
C ALA A 730 -12.73 -9.78 -39.26
N GLY A 731 -13.58 -10.75 -39.58
CA GLY A 731 -13.30 -12.15 -39.26
C GLY A 731 -12.01 -12.63 -39.97
N PRO A 732 -11.33 -13.68 -39.47
CA PRO A 732 -10.04 -14.10 -40.01
C PRO A 732 -10.17 -14.60 -41.45
N GLY A 733 -9.74 -13.79 -42.41
CA GLY A 733 -9.67 -14.13 -43.82
C GLY A 733 -8.53 -15.11 -44.10
N VAL A 734 -8.88 -16.32 -44.54
CA VAL A 734 -7.95 -17.23 -45.23
C VAL A 734 -7.71 -16.66 -46.65
N PRO A 735 -6.47 -16.40 -47.07
CA PRO A 735 -6.21 -15.86 -48.39
C PRO A 735 -6.26 -16.97 -49.44
N GLY A 736 -7.18 -16.85 -50.39
CA GLY A 736 -7.08 -17.54 -51.68
C GLY A 736 -8.32 -18.31 -52.10
N THR A 737 -9.26 -17.65 -52.77
CA THR A 737 -9.65 -17.94 -54.17
C THR A 737 -10.80 -17.04 -54.57
N VAL A 738 -10.52 -16.12 -55.49
CA VAL A 738 -11.54 -15.40 -56.25
C VAL A 738 -12.30 -16.45 -57.07
N LYS A 739 -13.53 -16.75 -56.67
CA LYS A 739 -14.55 -17.31 -57.57
C LYS A 739 -15.80 -16.46 -57.45
N LYS A 740 -16.09 -15.74 -58.53
CA LYS A 740 -17.36 -15.06 -58.79
C LYS A 740 -18.51 -16.08 -58.61
N PRO A 741 -19.58 -15.78 -57.86
CA PRO A 741 -20.80 -16.55 -57.97
C PRO A 741 -21.55 -16.08 -59.21
N VAL A 742 -21.70 -17.00 -60.16
CA VAL A 742 -22.62 -16.90 -61.29
C VAL A 742 -24.04 -17.06 -60.76
N LEU A 743 -24.95 -16.21 -61.26
CA LEU A 743 -26.40 -16.32 -61.09
C LEU A 743 -26.91 -17.74 -61.40
N ALA A 744 -27.78 -18.26 -60.53
CA ALA A 744 -28.91 -19.10 -60.93
C ALA A 744 -29.95 -19.09 -59.79
N VAL A 745 -30.82 -18.09 -59.81
CA VAL A 745 -32.14 -18.16 -59.16
C VAL A 745 -33.08 -18.72 -60.22
N GLN A 746 -33.66 -19.89 -59.95
CA GLN A 746 -34.84 -20.37 -60.66
C GLN A 746 -36.08 -20.05 -59.82
N LEU A 747 -37.03 -19.46 -60.53
CA LEU A 747 -38.37 -18.97 -60.18
C LEU A 747 -39.34 -20.10 -59.82
N GLU A 748 -40.33 -19.77 -58.99
CA GLU A 748 -41.76 -20.17 -58.97
C GLU A 748 -42.29 -19.84 -57.56
N GLU A 749 -43.41 -19.18 -57.27
CA GLU A 749 -44.47 -18.48 -58.03
C GLU A 749 -45.22 -17.60 -56.97
N ASP A 750 -45.67 -16.40 -57.38
CA ASP A 750 -46.92 -15.65 -57.06
C ASP A 750 -47.63 -15.81 -55.69
N THR A 751 -48.11 -14.77 -54.98
CA THR A 751 -48.90 -13.61 -55.43
C THR A 751 -48.80 -12.40 -54.48
N ALA A 752 -48.87 -11.20 -55.06
CA ALA A 752 -48.87 -9.88 -54.44
C ALA A 752 -50.22 -9.43 -53.85
N SER A 753 -50.15 -8.46 -52.93
CA SER A 753 -51.03 -7.28 -52.96
C SER A 753 -50.34 -6.07 -52.30
N GLU A 754 -50.24 -5.01 -53.07
CA GLU A 754 -49.70 -3.67 -52.82
C GLU A 754 -50.45 -2.91 -51.71
N ASP A 755 -49.77 -1.98 -51.03
CA ASP A 755 -50.11 -0.55 -51.16
C ASP A 755 -49.12 0.37 -50.41
N ASP A 756 -48.77 1.44 -51.12
CA ASP A 756 -47.75 2.45 -50.85
C ASP A 756 -48.26 3.64 -50.00
N HIS A 757 -47.36 4.16 -49.15
CA HIS A 757 -47.02 5.57 -48.90
C HIS A 757 -48.10 6.68 -49.02
N LEU A 758 -48.41 7.47 -47.96
CA LEU A 758 -47.77 8.72 -47.48
C LEU A 758 -48.90 9.66 -46.91
N PRO A 759 -48.64 10.90 -46.44
CA PRO A 759 -48.10 11.36 -45.14
C PRO A 759 -49.12 12.22 -44.36
N LEU A 760 -48.88 12.60 -43.09
CA LEU A 760 -49.52 13.81 -42.53
C LEU A 760 -48.62 14.52 -41.51
N GLN A 761 -48.47 15.81 -41.77
CA GLN A 761 -47.74 16.83 -41.03
C GLN A 761 -48.43 17.22 -39.70
N LEU A 762 -47.57 17.61 -38.75
CA LEU A 762 -47.66 18.78 -37.85
C LEU A 762 -49.02 19.46 -37.64
N LEU A 763 -49.45 19.54 -36.38
CA LEU A 763 -50.31 20.62 -35.90
C LEU A 763 -49.81 21.13 -34.54
N GLU A 764 -49.67 22.44 -34.48
CA GLU A 764 -49.30 23.27 -33.34
C GLU A 764 -50.41 23.36 -32.28
N SER A 765 -49.96 23.59 -31.04
CA SER A 765 -50.59 24.36 -29.94
C SER A 765 -52.11 24.35 -29.72
N CYS A 766 -52.49 23.89 -28.52
CA CYS A 766 -53.16 24.70 -27.49
C CYS A 766 -52.62 24.29 -26.11
#